data_AF-A0A8S3UHC4-F1
#
_entry.id   AF-A0A8S3UHC4-F1
#
_cell.length_a   1.000
_cell.length_b   1.000
_cell.length_c   1.000
_cell.angle_alpha   90.00
_cell.angle_beta   90.00
_cell.angle_gamma   90.00
#
_symmetry.space_group_name_H-M   'P 1'
#
loop_
_entity.id
_entity.type
_entity.pdbx_description
1 polymer ?
#
loop_
_entity_poly.entity_id
_entity_poly.type
_entity_poly.pdbx_seq_one_letter_code
_entity_poly.pdbx_strand_id
1 'polypeptide(L)'
;MDVLKPKVLGTWNLHLISRKYPLDYFVMHSSMTSVMGNIGQSNYGAANAFMDCLAHYRRLNGLSGQSINWGPLDVGMLKDGENIEEIFKKQGYFPLDVSDIIKCLQKSLHCNPIQVIFGQFDWNLIGKTMKMMKTDYAQHRFHDLYSQEKETLQNASNRAVNDELIEITEAPNHERKEKIAKVVFRTASEVFTINIDILQNETLVQDLGIDSMQFMSFVNTIYDITDVRIPTVILMSDETTFENIIEILNSEISEQSHLMPTISPVDISIVNSITPMEKMSYDAYLFNSEDPSLFSYADLEVTGRLTNPDVWKYLFNKLHAKHKALRTLFIPNQEEKRNGVRKHTMDPDEVTADFIEVQMKVLDHADKVPLDIKPYLFDPSKELPLRIMFARTTNKCIVRLVFNQLSFDLTSIWITVRSISDIVKSKSSDVHQILDKDIAVLYEQKFQSQKDKIIRFWKHQTPAVVAPMSFKGISGIKLNPNHFDFARVSVDQTIALQLTQFMKKQNLRLFDVVVSLYQILLSVELEIKTVSLFGTIDMRIHFPDLKETICRFTNPVPFYANIDHTEDVSSFLGNNKLTIAGVIENSLLPFDNIVKFLTNTNPVDVFRHQIIMEPIKELGDYQENTDTTVKVKRVSTGNYYNETVLYVWHDLEKCQLEFELGYSTLMLEDTRARHILNMLYQFVQHAIKHPDSTTESLINLTKIDSVHTKKLMTKRVPLVKRTDVMDNRTNYTNEESIGLKDLNPHKVIGQFIKQTTHGWDHQVMLSIKEDENGRSLNWGFQEKTMTKSLSINAIEKVETTETNGECQLQMIHRVLIQ
;
A
#
# COMPACT_ATOMS: atom_id res chain seq x y z
N MET A 1 -1.03 21.34 -23.07
CA MET A 1 0.39 21.75 -22.90
C MET A 1 0.64 23.20 -23.34
N ASP A 2 -0.39 23.96 -23.71
CA ASP A 2 -0.22 25.22 -24.45
C ASP A 2 0.37 26.37 -23.62
N VAL A 3 0.31 26.29 -22.28
CA VAL A 3 0.94 27.24 -21.35
C VAL A 3 2.47 27.17 -21.36
N LEU A 4 3.06 26.00 -21.61
CA LEU A 4 4.52 25.82 -21.57
C LEU A 4 5.20 26.38 -22.80
N LYS A 5 4.62 26.17 -23.99
CA LYS A 5 5.20 26.54 -25.28
C LYS A 5 5.75 27.98 -25.33
N PRO A 6 5.00 29.04 -24.96
CA PRO A 6 5.49 30.41 -25.09
C PRO A 6 6.69 30.70 -24.18
N LYS A 7 6.67 30.21 -22.93
CA LYS A 7 7.77 30.44 -21.97
C LYS A 7 8.96 29.55 -22.24
N VAL A 8 8.75 28.25 -22.47
CA VAL A 8 9.82 27.27 -22.66
C VAL A 8 10.46 27.44 -24.04
N LEU A 9 9.69 27.27 -25.12
CA LEU A 9 10.25 27.36 -26.48
C LEU A 9 10.65 28.79 -26.82
N GLY A 10 9.87 29.78 -26.38
CA GLY A 10 10.19 31.19 -26.63
C GLY A 10 11.53 31.59 -26.02
N THR A 11 11.75 31.32 -24.74
CA THR A 11 13.03 31.67 -24.10
C THR A 11 14.18 30.80 -24.56
N TRP A 12 13.95 29.53 -24.91
CA TRP A 12 14.98 28.67 -25.50
C TRP A 12 15.43 29.17 -26.88
N ASN A 13 14.49 29.57 -27.73
CA ASN A 13 14.81 30.14 -29.05
C ASN A 13 15.58 31.46 -28.90
N LEU A 14 15.15 32.34 -27.99
CA LEU A 14 15.88 33.57 -27.66
C LEU A 14 17.27 33.25 -27.11
N HIS A 15 17.42 32.21 -26.30
CA HIS A 15 18.72 31.76 -25.84
C HIS A 15 19.61 31.37 -27.01
N LEU A 16 19.19 30.44 -27.87
CA LEU A 16 19.97 29.97 -29.01
C LEU A 16 20.44 31.10 -29.93
N ILE A 17 19.53 32.02 -30.27
CA ILE A 17 19.82 33.14 -31.19
C ILE A 17 20.72 34.19 -30.53
N SER A 18 20.57 34.42 -29.21
CA SER A 18 21.34 35.45 -28.48
C SER A 18 22.76 35.05 -28.11
N ARG A 19 23.13 33.76 -28.16
CA ARG A 19 24.44 33.25 -27.73
C ARG A 19 25.65 33.96 -28.35
N LYS A 20 25.49 34.49 -29.56
CA LYS A 20 26.54 35.18 -30.32
C LYS A 20 26.64 36.69 -30.05
N TYR A 21 25.72 37.26 -29.26
CA TYR A 21 25.69 38.68 -28.96
C TYR A 21 26.10 38.95 -27.51
N PRO A 22 26.95 39.95 -27.25
CA PRO A 22 27.30 40.37 -25.90
C PRO A 22 26.18 41.23 -25.32
N LEU A 23 25.10 40.59 -24.85
CA LEU A 23 23.96 41.32 -24.28
C LEU A 23 24.31 41.88 -22.89
N ASP A 24 23.97 43.14 -22.66
CA ASP A 24 24.03 43.73 -21.31
C ASP A 24 23.07 43.00 -20.35
N TYR A 25 21.87 42.68 -20.83
CA TYR A 25 20.83 42.01 -20.06
C TYR A 25 20.06 40.97 -20.89
N PHE A 26 19.67 39.89 -20.22
CA PHE A 26 18.68 38.92 -20.72
C PHE A 26 17.75 38.61 -19.55
N VAL A 27 16.63 39.33 -19.47
CA VAL A 27 15.69 39.27 -18.34
C VAL A 27 14.47 38.45 -18.72
N MET A 28 14.15 37.45 -17.91
CA MET A 28 12.98 36.61 -18.04
C MET A 28 11.98 36.94 -16.93
N HIS A 29 10.76 37.30 -17.32
CA HIS A 29 9.68 37.59 -16.39
C HIS A 29 8.97 36.30 -15.99
N SER A 30 9.42 35.76 -14.87
CA SER A 30 8.91 34.59 -14.19
C SER A 30 7.87 34.97 -13.14
N SER A 31 7.37 34.00 -12.39
CA SER A 31 6.32 34.17 -11.39
C SER A 31 6.77 33.61 -10.06
N MET A 32 6.30 34.17 -8.93
CA MET A 32 6.51 33.56 -7.61
C MET A 32 5.99 32.13 -7.53
N THR A 33 5.02 31.77 -8.40
CA THR A 33 4.42 30.43 -8.45
C THR A 33 5.40 29.32 -8.85
N SER A 34 6.55 29.63 -9.47
CA SER A 34 7.60 28.60 -9.70
C SER A 34 8.37 28.25 -8.42
N VAL A 35 8.33 29.11 -7.40
CA VAL A 35 9.04 28.93 -6.13
C VAL A 35 8.10 28.45 -5.02
N MET A 36 6.95 29.12 -4.89
CA MET A 36 5.95 28.85 -3.85
C MET A 36 4.91 27.82 -4.26
N GLY A 37 4.72 27.61 -5.57
CA GLY A 37 3.57 26.89 -6.09
C GLY A 37 2.28 27.73 -6.06
N ASN A 38 1.27 27.27 -6.79
CA ASN A 38 -0.10 27.75 -6.65
C ASN A 38 -1.06 26.65 -7.13
N ILE A 39 -2.19 26.49 -6.45
CA ILE A 39 -3.17 25.43 -6.73
C ILE A 39 -3.72 25.63 -8.16
N GLY A 40 -3.85 24.53 -8.91
CA GLY A 40 -4.35 24.57 -10.29
C GLY A 40 -3.37 25.15 -11.33
N GLN A 41 -2.18 25.60 -10.92
CA GLN A 41 -1.22 26.28 -11.80
C GLN A 41 0.11 25.53 -11.97
N SER A 42 0.12 24.20 -11.87
CA SER A 42 1.34 23.39 -11.99
C SER A 42 2.03 23.54 -13.35
N ASN A 43 1.26 23.60 -14.44
CA ASN A 43 1.75 23.85 -15.79
C ASN A 43 2.40 25.24 -15.95
N TYR A 44 1.83 26.27 -15.32
CA TYR A 44 2.35 27.64 -15.30
C TYR A 44 3.58 27.76 -14.41
N GLY A 45 3.56 27.14 -13.22
CA GLY A 45 4.71 27.03 -12.31
C GLY A 45 5.90 26.35 -12.98
N ALA A 46 5.69 25.22 -13.64
CA ALA A 46 6.74 24.51 -14.38
C ALA A 46 7.33 25.34 -15.54
N ALA A 47 6.49 26.06 -16.29
CA ALA A 47 6.94 26.93 -17.37
C ALA A 47 7.81 28.10 -16.87
N ASN A 48 7.47 28.65 -15.71
CA ASN A 48 8.25 29.70 -15.03
C ASN A 48 9.55 29.14 -14.42
N ALA A 49 9.50 27.95 -13.82
CA ALA A 49 10.68 27.26 -13.29
C ALA A 49 11.71 26.94 -14.41
N PHE A 50 11.26 26.63 -15.62
CA PHE A 50 12.16 26.48 -16.77
C PHE A 50 12.96 27.76 -17.05
N MET A 51 12.29 28.92 -17.04
CA MET A 51 12.97 30.21 -17.25
C MET A 51 13.93 30.55 -16.11
N ASP A 52 13.57 30.20 -14.88
CA ASP A 52 14.45 30.33 -13.71
C ASP A 52 15.73 29.50 -13.93
N CYS A 53 15.59 28.22 -14.25
CA CYS A 53 16.72 27.33 -14.56
C CYS A 53 17.54 27.80 -15.78
N LEU A 54 16.89 28.36 -16.81
CA LEU A 54 17.58 28.90 -17.99
C LEU A 54 18.43 30.12 -17.63
N ALA A 55 18.02 30.95 -16.67
CA ALA A 55 18.83 32.07 -16.19
C ALA A 55 20.14 31.57 -15.56
N HIS A 56 20.03 30.58 -14.66
CA HIS A 56 21.18 29.91 -14.05
C HIS A 56 22.08 29.26 -15.10
N TYR A 57 21.50 28.52 -16.05
CA TYR A 57 22.25 27.91 -17.14
C TYR A 57 23.03 28.94 -17.96
N ARG A 58 22.40 30.06 -18.34
CA ARG A 58 23.07 31.12 -19.11
C ARG A 58 24.25 31.71 -18.33
N ARG A 59 24.08 31.98 -17.04
CA ARG A 59 25.14 32.52 -16.18
C ARG A 59 26.32 31.55 -16.03
N LEU A 60 26.05 30.26 -15.86
CA LEU A 60 27.09 29.22 -15.83
C LEU A 60 27.89 29.15 -17.14
N ASN A 61 27.29 29.52 -18.27
CA ASN A 61 27.95 29.61 -19.57
C ASN A 61 28.58 30.99 -19.85
N GLY A 62 28.70 31.86 -18.85
CA GLY A 62 29.26 33.20 -19.00
C GLY A 62 28.37 34.18 -19.80
N LEU A 63 27.09 33.85 -20.00
CA LEU A 63 26.13 34.67 -20.72
C LEU A 63 25.24 35.45 -19.74
N SER A 64 24.80 36.64 -20.15
CA SER A 64 23.80 37.41 -19.40
C SER A 64 22.50 36.62 -19.26
N GLY A 65 21.94 36.56 -18.05
CA GLY A 65 20.73 35.81 -17.72
C GLY A 65 20.20 36.16 -16.33
N GLN A 66 18.98 36.64 -16.25
CA GLN A 66 18.29 36.98 -15.01
C GLN A 66 16.84 36.51 -15.08
N SER A 67 16.34 35.90 -14.02
CA SER A 67 14.92 35.61 -13.85
C SER A 67 14.34 36.45 -12.72
N ILE A 68 13.21 37.10 -12.98
CA ILE A 68 12.47 37.86 -11.96
C ILE A 68 11.14 37.15 -11.72
N ASN A 69 10.96 36.60 -10.52
CA ASN A 69 9.74 35.95 -10.07
C ASN A 69 8.79 37.02 -9.49
N TRP A 70 7.81 37.46 -10.27
CA TRP A 70 6.86 38.47 -9.84
C TRP A 70 5.76 37.88 -8.96
N GLY A 71 5.43 38.57 -7.87
CA GLY A 71 4.15 38.45 -7.17
C GLY A 71 3.01 39.07 -7.98
N PRO A 72 1.81 39.23 -7.39
CA PRO A 72 0.69 39.86 -8.09
C PRO A 72 1.07 41.30 -8.49
N LEU A 73 0.64 41.72 -9.67
CA LEU A 73 0.92 43.04 -10.25
C LEU A 73 -0.41 43.75 -10.53
N ASP A 74 -0.53 45.04 -10.22
CA ASP A 74 -1.73 45.86 -10.52
C ASP A 74 -1.83 46.27 -12.02
N VAL A 75 -1.23 45.46 -12.90
CA VAL A 75 -1.22 45.65 -14.36
C VAL A 75 -1.26 44.30 -15.05
N GLY A 76 -1.79 44.29 -16.28
CA GLY A 76 -1.94 43.06 -17.06
C GLY A 76 -2.99 42.12 -16.45
N MET A 77 -2.67 40.83 -16.36
CA MET A 77 -3.60 39.72 -16.11
C MET A 77 -4.52 39.87 -14.87
N LEU A 78 -4.12 40.63 -13.86
CA LEU A 78 -4.92 40.86 -12.64
C LEU A 78 -5.96 41.97 -12.79
N LYS A 79 -5.73 42.93 -13.68
CA LYS A 79 -6.64 44.06 -13.92
C LYS A 79 -7.85 43.67 -14.78
N ASP A 80 -7.72 42.58 -15.53
CA ASP A 80 -8.74 42.07 -16.45
C ASP A 80 -9.68 41.03 -15.80
N GLY A 81 -9.49 40.70 -14.51
CA GLY A 81 -10.27 39.68 -13.80
C GLY A 81 -11.10 40.25 -12.64
N GLU A 82 -12.42 40.06 -12.68
CA GLU A 82 -13.32 40.45 -11.58
C GLU A 82 -12.98 39.67 -10.29
N ASN A 83 -12.88 40.38 -9.15
CA ASN A 83 -12.66 39.84 -7.80
C ASN A 83 -11.33 39.09 -7.53
N ILE A 84 -10.42 38.98 -8.50
CA ILE A 84 -9.14 38.25 -8.32
C ILE A 84 -8.21 38.98 -7.32
N GLU A 85 -8.21 40.32 -7.34
CA GLU A 85 -7.39 41.14 -6.45
C GLU A 85 -7.73 40.93 -4.97
N GLU A 86 -9.02 40.90 -4.63
CA GLU A 86 -9.48 40.69 -3.27
C GLU A 86 -9.12 39.29 -2.74
N ILE A 87 -9.18 38.28 -3.61
CA ILE A 87 -8.79 36.90 -3.28
C ILE A 87 -7.30 36.83 -2.94
N PHE A 88 -6.42 37.43 -3.74
CA PHE A 88 -4.98 37.43 -3.45
C PHE A 88 -4.65 38.17 -2.16
N LYS A 89 -5.29 39.33 -1.91
CA LYS A 89 -5.09 40.08 -0.65
C LYS A 89 -5.51 39.26 0.57
N LYS A 90 -6.63 38.54 0.50
CA LYS A 90 -7.11 37.63 1.56
C LYS A 90 -6.20 36.42 1.79
N GLN A 91 -5.37 36.05 0.80
CA GLN A 91 -4.35 35.00 0.90
C GLN A 91 -2.97 35.53 1.30
N GLY A 92 -2.84 36.84 1.55
CA GLY A 92 -1.60 37.48 1.96
C GLY A 92 -0.67 37.90 0.80
N TYR A 93 -1.16 37.90 -0.43
CA TYR A 93 -0.44 38.39 -1.60
C TYR A 93 -1.01 39.74 -2.05
N PHE A 94 -0.21 40.80 -1.97
CA PHE A 94 -0.64 42.15 -2.34
C PHE A 94 -0.10 42.53 -3.71
N PRO A 95 -0.94 43.08 -4.62
CA PRO A 95 -0.48 43.56 -5.91
C PRO A 95 0.53 44.70 -5.78
N LEU A 96 1.61 44.61 -6.56
CA LEU A 96 2.56 45.72 -6.71
C LEU A 96 2.01 46.74 -7.71
N ASP A 97 2.08 48.02 -7.34
CA ASP A 97 1.74 49.12 -8.24
C ASP A 97 2.82 49.33 -9.31
N VAL A 98 2.50 50.11 -10.36
CA VAL A 98 3.43 50.40 -11.47
C VAL A 98 4.73 51.04 -10.99
N SER A 99 4.66 51.91 -9.99
CA SER A 99 5.85 52.60 -9.45
C SER A 99 6.80 51.60 -8.79
N ASP A 100 6.26 50.66 -8.02
CA ASP A 100 7.03 49.64 -7.32
C ASP A 100 7.57 48.57 -8.28
N ILE A 101 6.81 48.20 -9.32
CA ILE A 101 7.31 47.34 -10.41
C ILE A 101 8.54 47.95 -11.08
N ILE A 102 8.50 49.25 -11.41
CA ILE A 102 9.62 49.95 -12.04
C ILE A 102 10.83 49.99 -11.08
N LYS A 103 10.63 50.31 -9.80
CA LYS A 103 11.71 50.31 -8.79
C LYS A 103 12.34 48.93 -8.63
N CYS A 104 11.53 47.87 -8.57
CA CYS A 104 11.98 46.49 -8.48
C CYS A 104 12.80 46.09 -9.71
N LEU A 105 12.32 46.41 -10.92
CA LEU A 105 13.03 46.13 -12.15
C LEU A 105 14.36 46.89 -12.22
N GLN A 106 14.37 48.19 -11.90
CA GLN A 106 15.59 48.98 -11.83
C GLN A 106 16.58 48.34 -10.84
N LYS A 107 16.15 48.03 -9.62
CA LYS A 107 17.01 47.39 -8.61
C LYS A 107 17.55 46.04 -9.09
N SER A 108 16.73 45.24 -9.77
CA SER A 108 17.14 43.96 -10.38
C SER A 108 18.21 44.14 -11.45
N LEU A 109 18.08 45.15 -12.31
CA LEU A 109 19.07 45.41 -13.36
C LEU A 109 20.39 45.93 -12.79
N HIS A 110 20.35 46.75 -11.74
CA HIS A 110 21.55 47.28 -11.08
C HIS A 110 22.28 46.22 -10.24
N CYS A 111 21.56 45.48 -9.40
CA CYS A 111 22.15 44.44 -8.55
C CYS A 111 22.47 43.15 -9.33
N ASN A 112 21.83 42.98 -10.49
CA ASN A 112 22.03 41.88 -11.42
C ASN A 112 21.98 40.46 -10.79
N PRO A 113 21.06 40.14 -9.85
CA PRO A 113 20.94 38.78 -9.32
C PRO A 113 20.58 37.80 -10.43
N ILE A 114 21.02 36.55 -10.31
CA ILE A 114 20.66 35.49 -11.28
C ILE A 114 19.16 35.20 -11.22
N GLN A 115 18.59 35.19 -10.01
CA GLN A 115 17.18 35.02 -9.75
C GLN A 115 16.75 35.84 -8.54
N VAL A 116 15.59 36.50 -8.61
CA VAL A 116 15.04 37.31 -7.51
C VAL A 116 13.52 37.27 -7.51
N ILE A 117 12.91 37.30 -6.33
CA ILE A 117 11.46 37.39 -6.14
C ILE A 117 11.12 38.80 -5.68
N PHE A 118 10.12 39.43 -6.33
CA PHE A 118 9.54 40.69 -5.88
C PHE A 118 8.05 40.53 -5.67
N GLY A 119 7.57 40.90 -4.49
CA GLY A 119 6.15 40.94 -4.15
C GLY A 119 5.96 41.54 -2.76
N GLN A 120 4.74 41.96 -2.49
CA GLN A 120 4.34 42.39 -1.16
C GLN A 120 3.55 41.25 -0.50
N PHE A 121 4.08 40.74 0.60
CA PHE A 121 3.60 39.51 1.23
C PHE A 121 3.28 39.77 2.71
N ASP A 122 2.09 39.34 3.15
CA ASP A 122 1.80 39.11 4.56
C ASP A 122 2.04 37.63 4.84
N TRP A 123 3.24 37.33 5.35
CA TRP A 123 3.63 35.97 5.64
C TRP A 123 2.74 35.31 6.69
N ASN A 124 2.20 36.05 7.66
CA ASN A 124 1.30 35.47 8.66
C ASN A 124 -0.01 35.00 8.03
N LEU A 125 -0.56 35.77 7.09
CA LEU A 125 -1.75 35.39 6.34
C LEU A 125 -1.48 34.22 5.38
N ILE A 126 -0.34 34.25 4.67
CA ILE A 126 0.11 33.15 3.81
C ILE A 126 0.26 31.84 4.61
N GLY A 127 0.86 31.91 5.80
CA GLY A 127 1.03 30.76 6.70
C GLY A 127 -0.30 30.18 7.16
N LYS A 128 -1.28 31.03 7.50
CA LYS A 128 -2.65 30.62 7.83
C LYS A 128 -3.33 29.94 6.64
N THR A 129 -3.24 30.51 5.44
CA THR A 129 -3.82 29.91 4.23
C THR A 129 -3.18 28.55 3.92
N MET A 130 -1.85 28.44 4.00
CA MET A 130 -1.14 27.16 3.82
C MET A 130 -1.54 26.10 4.87
N LYS A 131 -1.89 26.53 6.10
CA LYS A 131 -2.40 25.64 7.16
C LYS A 131 -3.78 25.11 6.83
N MET A 132 -4.69 25.99 6.41
CA MET A 132 -6.05 25.61 6.00
C MET A 132 -6.02 24.65 4.80
N MET A 133 -5.07 24.83 3.88
CA MET A 133 -4.93 24.00 2.69
C MET A 133 -4.14 22.69 2.93
N LYS A 134 -3.73 22.39 4.18
CA LYS A 134 -2.94 21.20 4.57
C LYS A 134 -1.67 21.00 3.73
N THR A 135 -1.00 22.09 3.36
CA THR A 135 0.26 22.05 2.59
C THR A 135 1.48 22.05 3.51
N ASP A 136 1.62 21.02 4.35
CA ASP A 136 2.60 20.96 5.43
C ASP A 136 4.05 21.15 4.94
N TYR A 137 4.40 20.57 3.77
CA TYR A 137 5.73 20.74 3.17
C TYR A 137 6.07 22.20 2.80
N ALA A 138 5.08 22.98 2.35
CA ALA A 138 5.27 24.39 2.01
C ALA A 138 5.45 25.24 3.28
N GLN A 139 4.78 24.89 4.37
CA GLN A 139 4.95 25.56 5.67
C GLN A 139 6.36 25.41 6.22
N HIS A 140 6.93 24.20 6.14
CA HIS A 140 8.30 23.95 6.61
C HIS A 140 9.33 24.74 5.81
N ARG A 141 9.11 24.92 4.50
CA ARG A 141 10.04 25.64 3.60
C ARG A 141 10.15 27.13 3.90
N PHE A 142 9.06 27.74 4.38
CA PHE A 142 8.98 29.17 4.66
C PHE A 142 8.84 29.47 6.16
N HIS A 143 9.13 28.49 7.02
CA HIS A 143 8.94 28.57 8.47
C HIS A 143 9.55 29.84 9.08
N ASP A 144 10.77 30.19 8.67
CA ASP A 144 11.52 31.34 9.19
C ASP A 144 10.94 32.71 8.78
N LEU A 145 10.01 32.73 7.79
CA LEU A 145 9.35 33.94 7.32
C LEU A 145 8.03 34.22 8.06
N TYR A 146 7.51 33.23 8.78
CA TYR A 146 6.39 33.38 9.70
C TYR A 146 6.95 33.81 11.07
N SER A 147 6.63 35.03 11.51
CA SER A 147 7.19 35.62 12.73
C SER A 147 7.01 34.72 13.96
N GLN A 148 8.01 34.73 14.85
CA GLN A 148 8.09 34.06 16.16
C GLN A 148 7.01 34.48 17.18
N GLU A 149 5.72 34.34 16.87
CA GLU A 149 4.68 34.22 17.91
C GLU A 149 4.41 32.74 18.16
N LYS A 150 5.32 32.19 18.97
CA LYS A 150 5.38 30.85 19.54
C LYS A 150 4.02 30.26 19.91
N GLU A 151 3.89 28.94 19.69
CA GLU A 151 3.33 27.83 20.51
C GLU A 151 2.16 28.05 21.51
N THR A 152 1.92 29.26 22.01
CA THR A 152 0.85 29.59 22.96
C THR A 152 -0.53 29.60 22.29
N LEU A 153 -0.63 30.07 21.03
CA LEU A 153 -1.89 30.12 20.29
C LEU A 153 -2.36 28.75 19.79
N GLN A 154 -1.45 27.80 19.54
CA GLN A 154 -1.79 26.45 19.06
C GLN A 154 -2.30 25.57 20.21
N ASN A 155 -1.77 25.77 21.42
CA ASN A 155 -2.32 25.19 22.64
C ASN A 155 -3.61 25.91 23.09
N ALA A 156 -3.77 27.20 22.80
CA ALA A 156 -5.00 27.94 23.09
C ALA A 156 -6.13 27.66 22.08
N SER A 157 -5.84 27.46 20.79
CA SER A 157 -6.84 27.09 19.78
C SER A 157 -7.31 25.66 19.97
N ASN A 158 -6.39 24.73 20.25
CA ASN A 158 -6.77 23.35 20.54
C ASN A 158 -7.51 23.23 21.89
N ARG A 159 -7.20 24.09 22.88
CA ARG A 159 -8.01 24.20 24.10
C ARG A 159 -9.38 24.82 23.81
N ALA A 160 -9.47 25.93 23.07
CA ALA A 160 -10.74 26.58 22.76
C ALA A 160 -11.68 25.70 21.92
N VAL A 161 -11.15 24.93 20.96
CA VAL A 161 -11.92 23.96 20.17
C VAL A 161 -12.38 22.79 21.06
N ASN A 162 -11.52 22.28 21.93
CA ASN A 162 -11.91 21.26 22.91
C ASN A 162 -12.94 21.79 23.93
N ASP A 163 -12.81 23.03 24.39
CA ASP A 163 -13.73 23.69 25.32
C ASP A 163 -15.10 23.92 24.65
N GLU A 164 -15.14 24.33 23.38
CA GLU A 164 -16.37 24.49 22.58
C GLU A 164 -17.06 23.13 22.32
N LEU A 165 -16.30 22.07 22.06
CA LEU A 165 -16.82 20.70 21.94
C LEU A 165 -17.40 20.18 23.26
N ILE A 166 -16.71 20.40 24.38
CA ILE A 166 -17.19 20.04 25.73
C ILE A 166 -18.50 20.78 26.02
N GLU A 167 -18.53 22.09 25.75
CA GLU A 167 -19.72 22.93 25.95
C GLU A 167 -20.93 22.52 25.10
N ILE A 168 -20.71 21.99 23.90
CA ILE A 168 -21.77 21.44 23.03
C ILE A 168 -22.22 20.08 23.57
N THR A 169 -21.27 19.23 23.94
CA THR A 169 -21.52 17.85 24.39
C THR A 169 -22.29 17.82 25.71
N GLU A 170 -21.97 18.72 26.66
CA GLU A 170 -22.60 18.77 27.99
C GLU A 170 -23.93 19.54 28.02
N ALA A 171 -24.27 20.32 26.98
CA ALA A 171 -25.50 21.11 26.94
C ALA A 171 -26.77 20.24 26.81
N PRO A 172 -27.90 20.62 27.44
CA PRO A 172 -29.20 20.00 27.20
C PRO A 172 -29.62 20.08 25.73
N ASN A 173 -30.36 19.09 25.22
CA ASN A 173 -30.68 18.93 23.80
C ASN A 173 -31.16 20.22 23.08
N HIS A 174 -32.02 21.02 23.73
CA HIS A 174 -32.50 22.29 23.18
C HIS A 174 -31.38 23.35 23.05
N GLU A 175 -30.50 23.48 24.05
CA GLU A 175 -29.36 24.40 24.01
C GLU A 175 -28.23 23.88 23.12
N ARG A 176 -28.06 22.55 23.04
CA ARG A 176 -27.08 21.89 22.18
C ARG A 176 -27.35 22.16 20.70
N LYS A 177 -28.59 21.98 20.24
CA LYS A 177 -28.99 22.32 18.86
C LYS A 177 -28.66 23.77 18.52
N GLU A 178 -28.92 24.72 19.43
CA GLU A 178 -28.62 26.14 19.21
C GLU A 178 -27.11 26.41 19.12
N LYS A 179 -26.29 25.75 19.97
CA LYS A 179 -24.83 25.86 19.90
C LYS A 179 -24.26 25.23 18.62
N ILE A 180 -24.76 24.07 18.20
CA ILE A 180 -24.39 23.42 16.94
C ILE A 180 -24.75 24.32 15.76
N ALA A 181 -25.94 24.92 15.75
CA ALA A 181 -26.36 25.85 14.71
C ALA A 181 -25.39 27.04 14.58
N LYS A 182 -24.95 27.62 15.71
CA LYS A 182 -23.95 28.71 15.70
C LYS A 182 -22.63 28.28 15.09
N VAL A 183 -22.13 27.09 15.41
CA VAL A 183 -20.89 26.54 14.82
C VAL A 183 -21.06 26.27 13.33
N VAL A 184 -22.19 25.66 12.93
CA VAL A 184 -22.54 25.37 11.53
C VAL A 184 -22.59 26.66 10.72
N PHE A 185 -23.31 27.68 11.17
CA PHE A 185 -23.43 28.95 10.44
C PHE A 185 -22.15 29.77 10.43
N ARG A 186 -21.38 29.78 11.53
CA ARG A 186 -20.05 30.41 11.56
C ARG A 186 -19.11 29.76 10.55
N THR A 187 -19.04 28.43 10.55
CA THR A 187 -18.18 27.67 9.63
C THR A 187 -18.63 27.82 8.18
N ALA A 188 -19.94 27.82 7.92
CA ALA A 188 -20.49 28.04 6.58
C ALA A 188 -20.17 29.46 6.07
N SER A 189 -20.33 30.47 6.93
CA SER A 189 -19.95 31.86 6.63
C SER A 189 -18.46 31.98 6.29
N GLU A 190 -17.59 31.33 7.07
CA GLU A 190 -16.13 31.37 6.88
C GLU A 190 -15.68 30.60 5.62
N VAL A 191 -16.22 29.42 5.37
CA VAL A 191 -15.79 28.56 4.27
C VAL A 191 -16.42 28.95 2.94
N PHE A 192 -17.71 29.29 2.94
CA PHE A 192 -18.42 29.72 1.73
C PHE A 192 -18.27 31.21 1.45
N THR A 193 -17.73 31.98 2.40
CA THR A 193 -17.55 33.44 2.28
C THR A 193 -18.88 34.17 2.07
N ILE A 194 -19.93 33.74 2.77
CA ILE A 194 -21.30 34.28 2.68
C ILE A 194 -21.63 34.98 4.01
N ASN A 195 -22.35 36.10 3.97
CA ASN A 195 -22.78 36.76 5.20
C ASN A 195 -23.68 35.82 6.02
N ILE A 196 -23.35 35.64 7.30
CA ILE A 196 -24.09 34.80 8.25
C ILE A 196 -25.57 35.20 8.36
N ASP A 197 -25.92 36.47 8.13
CA ASP A 197 -27.31 36.98 8.16
C ASP A 197 -28.19 36.41 7.04
N ILE A 198 -27.59 35.82 6.00
CA ILE A 198 -28.28 35.25 4.83
C ILE A 198 -28.58 33.76 5.07
N LEU A 199 -27.88 33.11 6.01
CA LEU A 199 -28.03 31.69 6.28
C LEU A 199 -29.22 31.45 7.22
N GLN A 200 -30.16 30.63 6.78
CA GLN A 200 -31.29 30.15 7.58
C GLN A 200 -31.26 28.64 7.67
N ASN A 201 -31.96 28.06 8.64
CA ASN A 201 -32.00 26.61 8.86
C ASN A 201 -32.50 25.87 7.61
N GLU A 202 -33.50 26.42 6.93
CA GLU A 202 -34.12 25.86 5.73
C GLU A 202 -33.37 26.17 4.43
N THR A 203 -32.28 26.96 4.49
CA THR A 203 -31.47 27.26 3.30
C THR A 203 -30.87 25.97 2.76
N LEU A 204 -31.15 25.68 1.49
CA LEU A 204 -30.54 24.56 0.77
C LEU A 204 -29.07 24.89 0.51
N VAL A 205 -28.20 23.96 0.85
CA VAL A 205 -26.76 24.21 0.76
C VAL A 205 -26.30 24.32 -0.70
N GLN A 206 -26.99 23.66 -1.63
CA GLN A 206 -26.70 23.75 -3.07
C GLN A 206 -27.10 25.10 -3.69
N ASP A 207 -28.12 25.78 -3.17
CA ASP A 207 -28.59 27.08 -3.66
C ASP A 207 -27.55 28.20 -3.46
N LEU A 208 -26.54 27.94 -2.62
CA LEU A 208 -25.43 28.85 -2.35
C LEU A 208 -24.36 28.85 -3.46
N GLY A 209 -24.49 28.01 -4.49
CA GLY A 209 -23.56 27.97 -5.63
C GLY A 209 -22.15 27.49 -5.26
N ILE A 210 -22.03 26.75 -4.16
CA ILE A 210 -20.76 26.26 -3.62
C ILE A 210 -20.25 25.05 -4.43
N ASP A 211 -18.93 24.95 -4.59
CA ASP A 211 -18.32 23.80 -5.26
C ASP A 211 -18.06 22.63 -4.29
N SER A 212 -17.79 21.44 -4.85
CA SER A 212 -17.55 20.24 -4.05
C SER A 212 -16.30 20.34 -3.15
N MET A 213 -15.35 21.23 -3.44
CA MET A 213 -14.16 21.42 -2.59
C MET A 213 -14.47 22.31 -1.39
N GLN A 214 -15.19 23.41 -1.59
CA GLN A 214 -15.67 24.29 -0.52
C GLN A 214 -16.56 23.51 0.45
N PHE A 215 -17.44 22.67 -0.08
CA PHE A 215 -18.32 21.86 0.74
C PHE A 215 -17.57 20.79 1.55
N MET A 216 -16.53 20.19 0.97
CA MET A 216 -15.65 19.27 1.71
C MET A 216 -14.79 19.99 2.76
N SER A 217 -14.32 21.22 2.49
CA SER A 217 -13.63 22.03 3.50
C SER A 217 -14.57 22.35 4.66
N PHE A 218 -15.82 22.71 4.38
CA PHE A 218 -16.85 22.97 5.40
C PHE A 218 -17.08 21.75 6.29
N VAL A 219 -17.29 20.57 5.69
CA VAL A 219 -17.49 19.32 6.45
C VAL A 219 -16.26 18.94 7.27
N ASN A 220 -15.06 19.13 6.73
CA ASN A 220 -13.82 18.85 7.47
C ASN A 220 -13.61 19.81 8.64
N THR A 221 -13.91 21.10 8.46
CA THR A 221 -13.81 22.08 9.55
C THR A 221 -14.85 21.83 10.62
N ILE A 222 -16.08 21.44 10.24
CA ILE A 222 -17.08 20.98 11.21
C ILE A 222 -16.57 19.75 11.95
N TYR A 223 -16.02 18.75 11.26
CA TYR A 223 -15.44 17.56 11.89
C TYR A 223 -14.33 17.90 12.88
N ASP A 224 -13.43 18.84 12.52
CA ASP A 224 -12.34 19.26 13.41
C ASP A 224 -12.86 19.94 14.70
N ILE A 225 -14.07 20.51 14.69
CA ILE A 225 -14.71 21.16 15.84
C ILE A 225 -15.61 20.20 16.63
N THR A 226 -16.39 19.37 15.94
CA THR A 226 -17.45 18.55 16.53
C THR A 226 -17.06 17.08 16.75
N ASP A 227 -15.94 16.63 16.18
CA ASP A 227 -15.51 15.22 16.07
C ASP A 227 -16.60 14.27 15.49
N VAL A 228 -17.56 14.84 14.74
CA VAL A 228 -18.61 14.10 14.05
C VAL A 228 -18.45 14.22 12.56
N ARG A 229 -18.35 13.07 11.88
CA ARG A 229 -18.30 13.02 10.43
C ARG A 229 -19.70 13.10 9.85
N ILE A 230 -19.97 14.14 9.08
CA ILE A 230 -21.21 14.24 8.30
C ILE A 230 -21.15 13.23 7.14
N PRO A 231 -22.10 12.30 7.02
CA PRO A 231 -22.09 11.28 5.96
C PRO A 231 -22.11 11.88 4.56
N THR A 232 -21.17 11.44 3.72
CA THR A 232 -21.00 11.97 2.35
C THR A 232 -22.22 11.75 1.45
N VAL A 233 -23.08 10.77 1.76
CA VAL A 233 -24.32 10.51 1.02
C VAL A 233 -25.33 11.65 1.16
N ILE A 234 -25.38 12.28 2.33
CA ILE A 234 -26.24 13.45 2.58
C ILE A 234 -25.68 14.64 1.80
N LEU A 235 -24.36 14.70 1.61
CA LEU A 235 -23.71 15.73 0.81
C LEU A 235 -24.02 15.67 -0.70
N MET A 236 -24.64 14.59 -1.17
CA MET A 236 -25.02 14.38 -2.57
C MET A 236 -26.53 14.58 -2.83
N SER A 237 -27.30 14.95 -1.81
CA SER A 237 -28.73 15.18 -1.93
C SER A 237 -29.03 16.65 -2.25
N ASP A 238 -29.83 16.88 -3.29
CA ASP A 238 -30.31 18.20 -3.73
C ASP A 238 -31.28 18.85 -2.70
N GLU A 239 -31.68 18.11 -1.68
CA GLU A 239 -32.62 18.56 -0.64
C GLU A 239 -31.94 18.87 0.69
N THR A 240 -30.60 18.93 0.74
CA THR A 240 -29.86 19.10 2.01
C THR A 240 -29.93 20.53 2.51
N THR A 241 -30.57 20.71 3.66
CA THR A 241 -30.64 21.99 4.40
C THR A 241 -29.63 22.06 5.55
N PHE A 242 -29.33 23.27 6.05
CA PHE A 242 -28.53 23.40 7.28
C PHE A 242 -29.20 22.77 8.50
N GLU A 243 -30.54 22.75 8.56
CA GLU A 243 -31.29 22.03 9.60
C GLU A 243 -30.91 20.55 9.58
N ASN A 244 -30.89 19.89 8.42
CA ASN A 244 -30.51 18.48 8.33
C ASN A 244 -29.11 18.23 8.89
N ILE A 245 -28.15 19.12 8.59
CA ILE A 245 -26.77 19.04 9.09
C ILE A 245 -26.73 19.21 10.61
N ILE A 246 -27.47 20.17 11.15
CA ILE A 246 -27.58 20.43 12.59
C ILE A 246 -28.21 19.23 13.30
N GLU A 247 -29.24 18.60 12.73
CA GLU A 247 -29.89 17.44 13.31
C GLU A 247 -28.99 16.20 13.37
N ILE A 248 -28.21 15.95 12.31
CA ILE A 248 -27.24 14.84 12.26
C ILE A 248 -26.17 15.04 13.32
N LEU A 249 -25.56 16.24 13.38
CA LEU A 249 -24.55 16.57 14.38
C LEU A 249 -25.13 16.43 15.79
N ASN A 250 -26.35 16.90 16.03
CA ASN A 250 -26.98 16.79 17.34
C ASN A 250 -27.28 15.34 17.73
N SER A 251 -27.72 14.50 16.78
CA SER A 251 -27.95 13.07 16.99
C SER A 251 -26.66 12.34 17.35
N GLU A 252 -25.62 12.51 16.52
CA GLU A 252 -24.31 11.85 16.68
C GLU A 252 -23.59 12.32 17.95
N ILE A 253 -23.59 13.62 18.25
CA ILE A 253 -23.00 14.16 19.49
C ILE A 253 -23.80 13.67 20.71
N SER A 254 -25.13 13.56 20.61
CA SER A 254 -25.93 12.98 21.70
C SER A 254 -25.58 11.53 21.97
N GLU A 255 -25.37 10.72 20.92
CA GLU A 255 -24.90 9.34 21.04
C GLU A 255 -23.47 9.28 21.61
N GLN A 256 -22.56 10.18 21.20
CA GLN A 256 -21.20 10.27 21.74
C GLN A 256 -21.17 10.70 23.23
N SER A 257 -22.02 11.65 23.63
CA SER A 257 -22.13 12.16 25.02
C SER A 257 -22.58 11.09 26.02
N HIS A 258 -23.28 10.05 25.54
CA HIS A 258 -23.67 8.90 26.34
C HIS A 258 -22.60 7.78 26.39
N LEU A 259 -21.47 7.91 25.67
CA LEU A 259 -20.53 6.81 25.43
C LEU A 259 -19.04 7.10 25.68
N MET A 260 -18.62 8.29 26.09
CA MET A 260 -17.20 8.55 26.41
C MET A 260 -16.96 8.96 27.87
N PRO A 261 -16.43 8.05 28.72
CA PRO A 261 -15.67 8.47 29.88
C PRO A 261 -14.22 8.77 29.48
N THR A 262 -13.65 9.84 30.01
CA THR A 262 -12.20 10.07 30.07
C THR A 262 -11.51 8.86 30.70
N ILE A 263 -10.69 8.15 29.92
CA ILE A 263 -9.89 7.03 30.43
C ILE A 263 -8.54 7.58 30.89
N SER A 264 -8.28 7.50 32.19
CA SER A 264 -7.00 7.86 32.80
C SER A 264 -5.88 6.96 32.29
N PRO A 265 -4.63 7.45 32.17
CA PRO A 265 -3.47 6.62 31.84
C PRO A 265 -3.34 5.48 32.87
N VAL A 266 -3.34 4.23 32.37
CA VAL A 266 -3.17 3.01 33.17
C VAL A 266 -1.71 2.56 33.03
N ASP A 267 -1.15 1.94 34.07
CA ASP A 267 0.13 1.25 33.97
C ASP A 267 0.00 0.04 33.01
N ILE A 268 0.58 0.16 31.80
CA ILE A 268 0.50 -0.84 30.71
C ILE A 268 1.65 -1.87 30.80
N SER A 269 2.39 -1.92 31.91
CA SER A 269 3.44 -2.95 32.10
C SER A 269 2.86 -4.36 32.06
N ILE A 270 1.63 -4.54 32.53
CA ILE A 270 0.86 -5.79 32.45
C ILE A 270 -0.58 -5.48 32.01
N VAL A 271 -0.99 -6.04 30.86
CA VAL A 271 -2.38 -5.97 30.39
C VAL A 271 -2.97 -7.36 30.42
N ASN A 272 -4.03 -7.56 31.19
CA ASN A 272 -4.62 -8.88 31.41
C ASN A 272 -5.46 -9.39 30.23
N SER A 273 -5.64 -8.59 29.19
CA SER A 273 -6.41 -8.92 28.00
C SER A 273 -5.65 -8.64 26.70
N ILE A 274 -6.12 -9.26 25.63
CA ILE A 274 -5.68 -9.03 24.26
C ILE A 274 -6.90 -8.79 23.39
N THR A 275 -6.72 -8.06 22.29
CA THR A 275 -7.76 -7.86 21.29
C THR A 275 -8.17 -9.20 20.67
N PRO A 276 -9.36 -9.31 20.06
CA PRO A 276 -9.74 -10.55 19.38
C PRO A 276 -8.81 -10.89 18.18
N MET A 277 -8.17 -9.89 17.57
CA MET A 277 -7.21 -10.12 16.47
C MET A 277 -5.89 -10.72 16.97
N GLU A 278 -5.35 -10.18 18.08
CA GLU A 278 -4.19 -10.76 18.77
C GLU A 278 -4.51 -12.18 19.24
N LYS A 279 -5.73 -12.43 19.75
CA LYS A 279 -6.16 -13.76 20.19
C LYS A 279 -6.18 -14.77 19.04
N MET A 280 -6.74 -14.39 17.89
CA MET A 280 -6.77 -15.24 16.69
C MET A 280 -5.35 -15.64 16.25
N SER A 281 -4.39 -14.69 16.24
CA SER A 281 -2.99 -14.99 15.93
C SER A 281 -2.33 -15.87 17.00
N TYR A 282 -2.63 -15.67 18.28
CA TYR A 282 -2.08 -16.47 19.37
C TYR A 282 -2.57 -17.93 19.31
N ASP A 283 -3.85 -18.13 19.00
CA ASP A 283 -4.43 -19.47 18.87
C ASP A 283 -3.86 -20.20 17.64
N ALA A 284 -3.61 -19.47 16.54
CA ALA A 284 -2.90 -20.02 15.37
C ALA A 284 -1.47 -20.46 15.72
N TYR A 285 -0.76 -19.68 16.54
CA TYR A 285 0.56 -20.05 17.06
C TYR A 285 0.50 -21.31 17.93
N LEU A 286 -0.46 -21.41 18.86
CA LEU A 286 -0.62 -22.61 19.70
C LEU A 286 -0.93 -23.87 18.88
N PHE A 287 -1.62 -23.71 17.75
CA PHE A 287 -1.96 -24.82 16.86
C PHE A 287 -0.73 -25.33 16.08
N ASN A 288 0.12 -24.43 15.60
CA ASN A 288 1.34 -24.80 14.87
C ASN A 288 2.42 -23.71 14.97
N SER A 289 3.27 -23.77 15.99
CA SER A 289 4.30 -22.75 16.26
C SER A 289 5.42 -22.70 15.20
N GLU A 290 5.60 -23.76 14.42
CA GLU A 290 6.60 -23.85 13.34
C GLU A 290 6.07 -23.35 12.00
N ASP A 291 4.81 -22.90 11.95
CA ASP A 291 4.19 -22.45 10.72
C ASP A 291 4.90 -21.20 10.16
N PRO A 292 5.49 -21.30 8.94
CA PRO A 292 6.12 -20.15 8.29
C PRO A 292 5.16 -18.97 8.08
N SER A 293 3.84 -19.22 8.09
CA SER A 293 2.84 -18.17 7.93
C SER A 293 2.78 -17.17 9.09
N LEU A 294 3.25 -17.59 10.26
CA LEU A 294 3.28 -16.76 11.47
C LEU A 294 4.37 -15.70 11.41
N PHE A 295 5.20 -15.69 10.36
CA PHE A 295 6.28 -14.74 10.18
C PHE A 295 6.09 -13.88 8.93
N SER A 296 6.54 -12.65 9.04
CA SER A 296 6.70 -11.74 7.92
C SER A 296 8.14 -11.23 7.86
N TYR A 297 8.62 -10.94 6.66
CA TYR A 297 10.00 -10.55 6.44
C TYR A 297 10.07 -9.26 5.65
N ALA A 298 10.96 -8.35 6.05
CA ALA A 298 11.38 -7.21 5.23
C ALA A 298 12.88 -7.32 4.94
N ASP A 299 13.24 -7.46 3.67
CA ASP A 299 14.62 -7.52 3.20
C ASP A 299 15.08 -6.13 2.76
N LEU A 300 16.18 -5.68 3.35
CA LEU A 300 16.79 -4.39 3.09
C LEU A 300 18.18 -4.60 2.49
N GLU A 301 18.45 -3.99 1.34
CA GLU A 301 19.79 -3.82 0.81
C GLU A 301 20.35 -2.49 1.33
N VAL A 302 21.48 -2.54 2.04
CA VAL A 302 22.06 -1.37 2.68
C VAL A 302 23.54 -1.16 2.35
N THR A 303 23.94 0.10 2.31
CA THR A 303 25.31 0.55 2.00
C THR A 303 25.80 1.61 2.99
N GLY A 304 27.08 1.98 2.90
CA GLY A 304 27.69 3.00 3.76
C GLY A 304 27.74 2.61 5.23
N ARG A 305 27.43 3.54 6.15
CA ARG A 305 27.52 3.29 7.60
C ARG A 305 26.60 2.17 8.09
N LEU A 306 25.54 1.86 7.35
CA LEU A 306 24.57 0.81 7.68
C LEU A 306 25.09 -0.60 7.36
N THR A 307 26.27 -0.75 6.73
CA THR A 307 26.96 -2.04 6.63
C THR A 307 27.68 -2.43 7.94
N ASN A 308 27.62 -1.58 8.98
CA ASN A 308 28.12 -1.92 10.30
C ASN A 308 27.00 -2.54 11.16
N PRO A 309 27.15 -3.79 11.64
CA PRO A 309 26.13 -4.45 12.48
C PRO A 309 25.84 -3.71 13.79
N ASP A 310 26.81 -2.98 14.36
CA ASP A 310 26.61 -2.25 15.62
C ASP A 310 25.65 -1.06 15.46
N VAL A 311 25.56 -0.49 14.24
CA VAL A 311 24.54 0.52 13.92
C VAL A 311 23.14 -0.09 13.98
N TRP A 312 22.99 -1.34 13.55
CA TRP A 312 21.70 -2.04 13.63
C TRP A 312 21.30 -2.39 15.05
N LYS A 313 22.26 -2.77 15.91
CA LYS A 313 21.99 -2.95 17.35
C LYS A 313 21.54 -1.63 17.99
N TYR A 314 22.17 -0.51 17.63
CA TYR A 314 21.75 0.82 18.08
C TYR A 314 20.33 1.18 17.61
N LEU A 315 20.03 0.95 16.32
CA LEU A 315 18.71 1.18 15.74
C LEU A 315 17.64 0.33 16.43
N PHE A 316 17.95 -0.94 16.71
CA PHE A 316 17.06 -1.84 17.45
C PHE A 316 16.69 -1.26 18.83
N ASN A 317 17.68 -0.84 19.61
CA ASN A 317 17.44 -0.26 20.94
C ASN A 317 16.57 1.01 20.85
N LYS A 318 16.81 1.87 19.85
CA LYS A 318 15.98 3.05 19.61
C LYS A 318 14.55 2.72 19.20
N LEU A 319 14.35 1.68 18.41
CA LEU A 319 13.02 1.21 18.04
C LEU A 319 12.25 0.67 19.27
N HIS A 320 12.88 -0.15 20.11
CA HIS A 320 12.26 -0.70 21.33
C HIS A 320 11.95 0.38 22.38
N ALA A 321 12.82 1.39 22.50
CA ALA A 321 12.55 2.56 23.33
C ALA A 321 11.32 3.34 22.84
N LYS A 322 11.17 3.47 21.51
CA LYS A 322 10.06 4.19 20.87
C LYS A 322 8.74 3.43 20.90
N HIS A 323 8.77 2.12 20.60
CA HIS A 323 7.57 1.34 20.33
C HIS A 323 7.45 0.17 21.30
N LYS A 324 6.52 0.28 22.25
CA LYS A 324 6.30 -0.76 23.28
C LYS A 324 5.97 -2.14 22.72
N ALA A 325 5.22 -2.20 21.63
CA ALA A 325 4.84 -3.47 20.99
C ALA A 325 6.03 -4.33 20.56
N LEU A 326 7.21 -3.72 20.30
CA LEU A 326 8.44 -4.46 20.01
C LEU A 326 9.01 -5.20 21.24
N ARG A 327 8.61 -4.81 22.44
CA ARG A 327 9.07 -5.35 23.73
C ARG A 327 7.93 -5.91 24.58
N THR A 328 6.83 -6.27 23.93
CA THR A 328 5.66 -6.89 24.58
C THR A 328 5.67 -8.40 24.34
N LEU A 329 5.66 -9.17 25.42
CA LEU A 329 5.54 -10.62 25.46
C LEU A 329 4.07 -11.02 25.71
N PHE A 330 3.68 -12.20 25.22
CA PHE A 330 2.36 -12.79 25.45
C PHE A 330 2.52 -14.01 26.36
N ILE A 331 2.06 -13.89 27.60
CA ILE A 331 2.27 -14.87 28.67
C ILE A 331 0.95 -15.55 29.01
N PRO A 332 0.90 -16.88 29.16
CA PRO A 332 -0.29 -17.57 29.64
C PRO A 332 -0.76 -17.04 31.00
N ASN A 333 -2.05 -16.72 31.12
CA ASN A 333 -2.66 -16.27 32.37
C ASN A 333 -3.36 -17.46 33.06
N GLN A 334 -2.82 -17.94 34.18
CA GLN A 334 -3.33 -19.12 34.89
C GLN A 334 -4.56 -18.85 35.78
N GLU A 335 -4.87 -17.57 36.07
CA GLU A 335 -5.92 -17.20 37.02
C GLU A 335 -7.31 -16.99 36.37
N GLU A 336 -7.36 -16.64 35.08
CA GLU A 336 -8.62 -16.41 34.37
C GLU A 336 -9.02 -17.59 33.44
N LYS A 337 -10.08 -18.30 33.83
CA LYS A 337 -10.60 -19.49 33.12
C LYS A 337 -11.20 -19.23 31.74
N ARG A 338 -11.39 -17.97 31.32
CA ARG A 338 -12.12 -17.66 30.07
C ARG A 338 -11.26 -17.27 28.87
N ASN A 339 -9.99 -16.86 29.00
CA ASN A 339 -9.15 -16.52 27.84
C ASN A 339 -7.60 -16.59 27.99
N GLY A 340 -7.04 -16.86 29.17
CA GLY A 340 -5.74 -17.52 29.34
C GLY A 340 -4.45 -16.86 28.81
N VAL A 341 -4.41 -15.57 28.45
CA VAL A 341 -3.17 -14.87 27.99
C VAL A 341 -3.17 -13.41 28.44
N ARG A 342 -2.02 -12.90 28.89
CA ARG A 342 -1.77 -11.49 29.23
C ARG A 342 -0.57 -10.93 28.47
N LYS A 343 -0.55 -9.63 28.23
CA LYS A 343 0.62 -8.92 27.69
C LYS A 343 1.52 -8.43 28.81
N HIS A 344 2.82 -8.63 28.66
CA HIS A 344 3.82 -8.09 29.56
C HIS A 344 4.83 -7.28 28.76
N THR A 345 4.93 -5.98 29.03
CA THR A 345 5.85 -5.09 28.32
C THR A 345 7.11 -4.90 29.14
N MET A 346 8.25 -5.40 28.65
CA MET A 346 9.57 -5.27 29.30
C MET A 346 10.07 -3.83 29.24
N ASP A 347 10.84 -3.36 30.23
CA ASP A 347 11.48 -2.04 30.17
C ASP A 347 12.48 -1.94 28.99
N PRO A 348 12.59 -0.81 28.25
CA PRO A 348 13.57 -0.68 27.18
C PRO A 348 15.00 -1.05 27.56
N ASP A 349 15.41 -0.80 28.80
CA ASP A 349 16.78 -1.05 29.27
C ASP A 349 17.04 -2.54 29.58
N GLU A 350 16.00 -3.35 29.71
CA GLU A 350 16.07 -4.81 29.95
C GLU A 350 16.12 -5.62 28.64
N VAL A 351 15.90 -4.97 27.49
CA VAL A 351 15.79 -5.62 26.19
C VAL A 351 17.15 -5.68 25.50
N THR A 352 17.54 -6.87 25.06
CA THR A 352 18.73 -7.06 24.20
C THR A 352 18.32 -7.35 22.77
N ALA A 353 19.12 -6.88 21.81
CA ALA A 353 18.86 -7.10 20.39
C ALA A 353 18.93 -8.57 20.02
N ASP A 354 17.81 -9.12 19.52
CA ASP A 354 17.80 -10.41 18.83
C ASP A 354 18.41 -10.25 17.44
N PHE A 355 19.74 -10.34 17.41
CA PHE A 355 20.59 -10.08 16.26
C PHE A 355 21.39 -11.32 15.88
N ILE A 356 21.23 -11.77 14.63
CA ILE A 356 21.94 -12.94 14.09
C ILE A 356 22.78 -12.50 12.89
N GLU A 357 24.10 -12.69 12.97
CA GLU A 357 24.98 -12.55 11.82
C GLU A 357 25.04 -13.86 11.03
N VAL A 358 24.70 -13.80 9.75
CA VAL A 358 24.62 -14.96 8.86
C VAL A 358 25.77 -14.91 7.86
N GLN A 359 26.57 -15.98 7.82
CA GLN A 359 27.57 -16.17 6.77
C GLN A 359 26.89 -16.64 5.49
N MET A 360 26.79 -15.76 4.51
CA MET A 360 26.23 -16.11 3.21
C MET A 360 27.27 -16.77 2.32
N LYS A 361 26.99 -18.00 1.84
CA LYS A 361 27.70 -18.58 0.70
C LYS A 361 27.28 -17.80 -0.54
N VAL A 362 28.21 -17.00 -1.09
CA VAL A 362 28.16 -16.27 -2.38
C VAL A 362 26.74 -16.07 -2.93
N LEU A 363 26.20 -14.86 -2.80
CA LEU A 363 25.06 -14.45 -3.62
C LEU A 363 25.51 -14.50 -5.08
N ASP A 364 24.93 -15.43 -5.84
CA ASP A 364 24.99 -15.37 -7.29
C ASP A 364 24.44 -14.02 -7.74
N HIS A 365 24.97 -13.45 -8.83
CA HIS A 365 24.69 -12.07 -9.27
C HIS A 365 23.19 -11.75 -9.48
N ALA A 366 22.33 -12.76 -9.47
CA ALA A 366 20.89 -12.64 -9.42
C ALA A 366 20.38 -12.41 -8.00
N ASP A 367 20.51 -11.19 -7.45
CA ASP A 367 19.60 -10.46 -6.53
C ASP A 367 18.58 -11.22 -5.62
N LYS A 368 18.85 -12.47 -5.22
CA LYS A 368 17.93 -13.36 -4.52
C LYS A 368 18.43 -13.57 -3.09
N VAL A 369 17.76 -12.93 -2.13
CA VAL A 369 17.98 -13.24 -0.72
C VAL A 369 17.66 -14.72 -0.49
N PRO A 370 18.56 -15.53 0.11
CA PRO A 370 18.35 -16.95 0.28
C PRO A 370 17.05 -17.25 1.03
N LEU A 371 16.39 -18.31 0.60
CA LEU A 371 15.21 -18.89 1.26
C LEU A 371 15.61 -19.72 2.49
N ASP A 372 16.91 -19.98 2.66
CA ASP A 372 17.48 -21.03 3.51
C ASP A 372 17.55 -20.68 5.01
N ILE A 373 16.81 -19.67 5.46
CA ILE A 373 16.66 -19.40 6.88
C ILE A 373 15.55 -20.31 7.39
N LYS A 374 15.94 -21.36 8.12
CA LYS A 374 14.99 -22.30 8.76
C LYS A 374 13.92 -21.52 9.55
N PRO A 375 12.64 -21.98 9.56
CA PRO A 375 11.61 -21.39 10.39
C PRO A 375 12.09 -21.37 11.85
N TYR A 376 12.03 -20.18 12.42
CA TYR A 376 12.39 -19.91 13.79
C TYR A 376 11.25 -20.36 14.69
N LEU A 377 11.56 -21.13 15.72
CA LEU A 377 10.64 -21.41 16.82
C LEU A 377 10.58 -20.18 17.73
N PHE A 378 9.72 -19.21 17.40
CA PHE A 378 9.48 -18.03 18.22
C PHE A 378 8.59 -18.38 19.42
N ASP A 379 9.08 -18.26 20.64
CA ASP A 379 8.29 -18.39 21.86
C ASP A 379 7.77 -17.01 22.31
N PRO A 380 6.47 -16.70 22.11
CA PRO A 380 5.91 -15.38 22.41
C PRO A 380 5.94 -15.03 23.90
N SER A 381 6.19 -16.00 24.78
CA SER A 381 6.31 -15.78 26.23
C SER A 381 7.72 -15.38 26.69
N LYS A 382 8.73 -15.52 25.82
CA LYS A 382 10.15 -15.32 26.17
C LYS A 382 10.92 -14.48 25.17
N GLU A 383 10.50 -14.47 23.91
CA GLU A 383 11.25 -13.90 22.80
C GLU A 383 10.56 -12.66 22.25
N LEU A 384 11.37 -11.72 21.75
CA LEU A 384 10.90 -10.44 21.26
C LEU A 384 10.36 -10.57 19.82
N PRO A 385 9.24 -9.93 19.49
CA PRO A 385 8.53 -10.16 18.22
C PRO A 385 9.23 -9.58 16.98
N LEU A 386 10.42 -8.99 17.13
CA LEU A 386 11.30 -8.53 16.04
C LEU A 386 12.70 -9.15 16.19
N ARG A 387 13.19 -9.79 15.12
CA ARG A 387 14.58 -10.24 14.98
C ARG A 387 15.26 -9.55 13.80
N ILE A 388 16.54 -9.24 13.95
CA ILE A 388 17.39 -8.74 12.88
C ILE A 388 18.36 -9.83 12.43
N MET A 389 18.35 -10.15 11.14
CA MET A 389 19.33 -11.02 10.52
C MET A 389 20.21 -10.21 9.59
N PHE A 390 21.52 -10.30 9.79
CA PHE A 390 22.49 -9.46 9.13
C PHE A 390 23.43 -10.32 8.29
N ALA A 391 23.48 -10.06 6.99
CA ALA A 391 24.30 -10.79 6.05
C ALA A 391 25.25 -9.85 5.30
N ARG A 392 26.55 -10.19 5.32
CA ARG A 392 27.57 -9.49 4.53
C ARG A 392 27.86 -10.24 3.25
N THR A 393 27.99 -9.49 2.17
CA THR A 393 28.55 -9.96 0.90
C THR A 393 29.82 -9.18 0.58
N THR A 394 30.53 -9.54 -0.49
CA THR A 394 31.74 -8.85 -0.93
C THR A 394 31.52 -7.36 -1.24
N ASN A 395 30.34 -6.97 -1.75
CA ASN A 395 30.07 -5.60 -2.22
C ASN A 395 28.81 -4.94 -1.61
N LYS A 396 28.00 -5.68 -0.84
CA LYS A 396 26.70 -5.23 -0.31
C LYS A 396 26.40 -5.83 1.07
N CYS A 397 25.51 -5.19 1.83
CA CYS A 397 24.94 -5.77 3.03
C CYS A 397 23.43 -5.99 2.86
N ILE A 398 22.95 -7.17 3.26
CA ILE A 398 21.52 -7.47 3.32
C ILE A 398 21.11 -7.59 4.79
N VAL A 399 20.04 -6.89 5.15
CA VAL A 399 19.45 -6.90 6.48
C VAL A 399 18.03 -7.39 6.34
N ARG A 400 17.73 -8.53 6.95
CA ARG A 400 16.38 -9.10 7.02
C ARG A 400 15.79 -8.83 8.40
N LEU A 401 14.69 -8.09 8.42
CA LEU A 401 13.85 -7.93 9.61
C LEU A 401 12.80 -9.04 9.61
N VAL A 402 12.78 -9.84 10.67
CA VAL A 402 11.82 -10.94 10.88
C VAL A 402 10.80 -10.48 11.91
N PHE A 403 9.55 -10.40 11.51
CA PHE A 403 8.43 -9.96 12.33
C PHE A 403 7.52 -11.15 12.64
N ASN A 404 7.10 -11.29 13.89
CA ASN A 404 6.06 -12.24 14.23
C ASN A 404 4.66 -11.63 14.02
N GLN A 405 3.78 -12.33 13.29
CA GLN A 405 2.42 -11.87 12.96
C GLN A 405 1.48 -11.77 14.18
N LEU A 406 1.89 -12.25 15.36
CA LEU A 406 1.18 -12.02 16.62
C LEU A 406 1.15 -10.54 17.01
N SER A 407 2.26 -9.82 16.77
CA SER A 407 2.41 -8.42 17.14
C SER A 407 2.39 -7.47 15.94
N PHE A 408 2.62 -8.00 14.73
CA PHE A 408 2.78 -7.21 13.52
C PHE A 408 1.73 -7.55 12.46
N ASP A 409 1.11 -6.51 11.92
CA ASP A 409 0.51 -6.53 10.60
C ASP A 409 1.40 -5.79 9.58
N LEU A 410 0.98 -5.78 8.32
CA LEU A 410 1.75 -5.16 7.23
C LEU A 410 1.95 -3.65 7.46
N THR A 411 0.93 -2.95 7.98
CA THR A 411 1.04 -1.54 8.40
C THR A 411 2.13 -1.36 9.45
N SER A 412 2.18 -2.23 10.46
CA SER A 412 3.20 -2.21 11.51
C SER A 412 4.63 -2.44 10.99
N ILE A 413 4.79 -3.31 9.99
CA ILE A 413 6.07 -3.52 9.30
C ILE A 413 6.51 -2.22 8.64
N TRP A 414 5.62 -1.55 7.91
CA TRP A 414 5.91 -0.28 7.26
C TRP A 414 6.22 0.85 8.25
N ILE A 415 5.50 0.93 9.38
CA ILE A 415 5.79 1.89 10.47
C ILE A 415 7.20 1.64 11.03
N THR A 416 7.59 0.37 11.19
CA THR A 416 8.93 0.00 11.66
C THR A 416 10.02 0.41 10.67
N VAL A 417 9.85 0.09 9.39
CA VAL A 417 10.80 0.45 8.32
C VAL A 417 10.93 1.97 8.19
N ARG A 418 9.81 2.73 8.27
CA ARG A 418 9.84 4.20 8.26
C ARG A 418 10.56 4.75 9.50
N SER A 419 10.29 4.19 10.68
CA SER A 419 10.96 4.60 11.92
C SER A 419 12.48 4.42 11.86
N ILE A 420 12.97 3.37 11.19
CA ILE A 420 14.41 3.20 10.92
C ILE A 420 14.93 4.38 10.10
N SER A 421 14.25 4.73 9.00
CA SER A 421 14.63 5.87 8.17
C SER A 421 14.64 7.18 8.96
N ASP A 422 13.65 7.41 9.81
CA ASP A 422 13.55 8.62 10.63
C ASP A 422 14.70 8.71 11.64
N ILE A 423 15.02 7.62 12.34
CA ILE A 423 16.13 7.56 13.31
C ILE A 423 17.48 7.77 12.63
N VAL A 424 17.65 7.24 11.41
CA VAL A 424 18.87 7.44 10.63
C VAL A 424 19.02 8.93 10.23
N LYS A 425 17.91 9.61 9.89
CA LYS A 425 17.87 11.04 9.49
C LYS A 425 17.99 12.03 10.65
N SER A 426 17.41 11.75 11.81
CA SER A 426 17.32 12.71 12.90
C SER A 426 18.60 12.76 13.73
N LYS A 427 19.25 13.94 13.81
CA LYS A 427 20.30 14.21 14.82
C LYS A 427 19.74 14.40 16.25
N SER A 428 18.42 14.50 16.43
CA SER A 428 17.79 14.82 17.72
C SER A 428 17.19 13.59 18.42
N SER A 429 17.20 13.68 19.75
CA SER A 429 16.78 12.69 20.75
C SER A 429 15.28 12.72 21.08
N ASP A 430 14.47 13.52 20.40
CA ASP A 430 13.05 13.70 20.74
C ASP A 430 12.20 12.62 20.09
N VAL A 431 12.15 11.47 20.76
CA VAL A 431 11.20 10.41 20.47
C VAL A 431 9.86 10.84 21.05
N HIS A 432 8.96 11.36 20.21
CA HIS A 432 7.55 11.48 20.60
C HIS A 432 7.05 10.10 21.03
N GLN A 433 6.75 9.95 22.32
CA GLN A 433 6.10 8.76 22.85
C GLN A 433 4.67 8.73 22.32
N ILE A 434 4.31 7.61 21.67
CA ILE A 434 2.92 7.35 21.30
C ILE A 434 2.15 7.16 22.61
N LEU A 435 1.04 7.89 22.76
CA LEU A 435 0.25 7.85 23.99
C LEU A 435 -0.22 6.41 24.26
N ASP A 436 0.09 5.96 25.47
CA ASP A 436 -0.16 4.62 25.96
C ASP A 436 -1.65 4.40 26.21
N LYS A 437 -2.31 3.66 25.31
CA LYS A 437 -3.72 3.25 25.45
C LYS A 437 -3.84 1.73 25.46
N ASP A 438 -4.69 1.19 26.32
CA ASP A 438 -5.05 -0.22 26.28
C ASP A 438 -5.95 -0.49 25.06
N ILE A 439 -5.34 -0.93 23.96
CA ILE A 439 -6.01 -1.21 22.69
C ILE A 439 -7.13 -2.24 22.85
N ALA A 440 -6.99 -3.21 23.78
CA ALA A 440 -8.00 -4.24 24.00
C ALA A 440 -9.27 -3.62 24.60
N VAL A 441 -9.11 -2.72 25.59
CA VAL A 441 -10.24 -1.99 26.20
C VAL A 441 -10.89 -1.04 25.19
N LEU A 442 -10.09 -0.28 24.43
CA LEU A 442 -10.61 0.63 23.40
C LEU A 442 -11.43 -0.12 22.34
N TYR A 443 -10.92 -1.25 21.88
CA TYR A 443 -11.63 -2.10 20.93
C TYR A 443 -12.97 -2.57 21.50
N GLU A 444 -12.96 -3.10 22.73
CA GLU A 444 -14.16 -3.65 23.35
C GLU A 444 -15.24 -2.58 23.53
N GLN A 445 -14.87 -1.39 24.02
CA GLN A 445 -15.80 -0.27 24.17
C GLN A 445 -16.41 0.15 22.83
N LYS A 446 -15.58 0.32 21.79
CA LYS A 446 -16.05 0.70 20.45
C LYS A 446 -16.95 -0.39 19.87
N PHE A 447 -16.57 -1.65 19.98
CA PHE A 447 -17.37 -2.77 19.51
C PHE A 447 -18.72 -2.85 20.22
N GLN A 448 -18.76 -2.75 21.56
CA GLN A 448 -20.02 -2.80 22.32
C GLN A 448 -20.96 -1.65 21.94
N SER A 449 -20.43 -0.45 21.70
CA SER A 449 -21.25 0.71 21.30
C SER A 449 -21.98 0.52 19.96
N GLN A 450 -21.46 -0.32 19.06
CA GLN A 450 -22.00 -0.52 17.71
C GLN A 450 -22.44 -1.96 17.44
N LYS A 451 -22.44 -2.81 18.49
CA LYS A 451 -22.57 -4.27 18.38
C LYS A 451 -23.81 -4.71 17.62
N ASP A 452 -24.97 -4.14 17.95
CA ASP A 452 -26.23 -4.56 17.33
C ASP A 452 -26.32 -4.16 15.85
N LYS A 453 -25.80 -2.98 15.48
CA LYS A 453 -25.68 -2.52 14.09
C LYS A 453 -24.79 -3.48 13.30
N ILE A 454 -23.59 -3.77 13.82
CA ILE A 454 -22.59 -4.64 13.18
C ILE A 454 -23.13 -6.07 13.02
N ILE A 455 -23.71 -6.65 14.07
CA ILE A 455 -24.27 -8.01 14.03
C ILE A 455 -25.43 -8.09 13.03
N ARG A 456 -26.30 -7.08 13.00
CA ARG A 456 -27.42 -7.02 12.04
C ARG A 456 -26.93 -6.95 10.61
N PHE A 457 -25.92 -6.11 10.34
CA PHE A 457 -25.27 -6.02 9.03
C PHE A 457 -24.74 -7.38 8.59
N TRP A 458 -23.91 -8.05 9.40
CA TRP A 458 -23.30 -9.32 9.03
C TRP A 458 -24.31 -10.47 8.88
N LYS A 459 -25.38 -10.49 9.67
CA LYS A 459 -26.49 -11.45 9.49
C LYS A 459 -27.20 -11.31 8.15
N HIS A 460 -27.32 -10.08 7.64
CA HIS A 460 -27.94 -9.81 6.35
C HIS A 460 -26.96 -10.02 5.19
N GLN A 461 -25.71 -9.60 5.37
CA GLN A 461 -24.68 -9.60 4.32
C GLN A 461 -24.09 -11.00 4.07
N THR A 462 -24.07 -11.87 5.08
CA THR A 462 -23.49 -13.22 4.95
C THR A 462 -24.54 -14.19 4.41
N PRO A 463 -24.31 -14.81 3.24
CA PRO A 463 -25.21 -15.84 2.72
C PRO A 463 -25.26 -17.03 3.69
N ALA A 464 -26.42 -17.67 3.87
CA ALA A 464 -26.54 -18.82 4.76
C ALA A 464 -25.73 -20.04 4.25
N VAL A 465 -25.68 -20.23 2.92
CA VAL A 465 -24.99 -21.33 2.23
C VAL A 465 -24.19 -20.75 1.06
N VAL A 466 -22.94 -21.19 0.91
CA VAL A 466 -22.06 -20.81 -0.21
C VAL A 466 -21.47 -22.09 -0.82
N ALA A 467 -21.38 -22.16 -2.14
CA ALA A 467 -20.74 -23.30 -2.81
C ALA A 467 -19.23 -23.34 -2.50
N PRO A 468 -18.58 -24.52 -2.52
CA PRO A 468 -17.12 -24.60 -2.40
C PRO A 468 -16.41 -23.76 -3.46
N MET A 469 -15.51 -22.89 -3.01
CA MET A 469 -14.71 -21.96 -3.82
C MET A 469 -13.37 -22.62 -4.22
N SER A 470 -13.40 -23.78 -4.88
CA SER A 470 -12.16 -24.51 -5.24
C SER A 470 -12.09 -24.79 -6.73
N PHE A 471 -10.93 -24.54 -7.36
CA PHE A 471 -10.71 -24.83 -8.78
C PHE A 471 -10.83 -26.31 -9.13
N LYS A 472 -10.67 -27.21 -8.15
CA LYS A 472 -10.87 -28.66 -8.35
C LYS A 472 -12.24 -29.15 -7.90
N GLY A 473 -13.05 -28.28 -7.28
CA GLY A 473 -14.35 -28.66 -6.70
C GLY A 473 -14.24 -29.66 -5.53
N ILE A 474 -13.05 -29.81 -4.94
CA ILE A 474 -12.81 -30.78 -3.86
C ILE A 474 -12.83 -30.06 -2.51
N SER A 475 -13.68 -30.52 -1.59
CA SER A 475 -13.76 -30.02 -0.22
C SER A 475 -12.63 -30.54 0.67
N GLY A 476 -12.23 -29.75 1.67
CA GLY A 476 -11.39 -30.19 2.78
C GLY A 476 -9.90 -30.35 2.48
N ILE A 477 -9.42 -29.94 1.31
CA ILE A 477 -7.98 -29.99 1.02
C ILE A 477 -7.26 -28.94 1.89
N LYS A 478 -6.28 -29.41 2.66
CA LYS A 478 -5.36 -28.54 3.40
C LYS A 478 -4.22 -28.13 2.46
N LEU A 479 -4.07 -26.82 2.27
CA LEU A 479 -3.02 -26.27 1.42
C LEU A 479 -1.68 -26.28 2.15
N ASN A 480 -0.61 -26.55 1.40
CA ASN A 480 0.75 -26.53 1.90
C ASN A 480 1.48 -25.30 1.36
N PRO A 481 2.00 -24.42 2.23
CA PRO A 481 2.78 -23.25 1.84
C PRO A 481 3.97 -23.55 0.91
N ASN A 482 4.53 -24.76 0.97
CA ASN A 482 5.66 -25.17 0.12
C ASN A 482 5.25 -25.46 -1.33
N HIS A 483 3.95 -25.50 -1.64
CA HIS A 483 3.40 -25.70 -2.97
C HIS A 483 2.64 -24.47 -3.45
N PHE A 484 3.37 -23.36 -3.58
CA PHE A 484 2.84 -22.06 -3.95
C PHE A 484 3.78 -21.36 -4.94
N ASP A 485 3.24 -20.77 -6.00
CA ASP A 485 3.99 -20.07 -7.04
C ASP A 485 3.25 -18.78 -7.48
N PHE A 486 3.86 -17.96 -8.34
CA PHE A 486 3.36 -16.63 -8.69
C PHE A 486 3.37 -16.37 -10.20
N ALA A 487 2.26 -15.84 -10.70
CA ALA A 487 2.14 -15.23 -12.02
C ALA A 487 2.02 -13.71 -11.89
N ARG A 488 2.54 -12.93 -12.86
CA ARG A 488 2.53 -11.47 -12.83
C ARG A 488 2.17 -10.86 -14.19
N VAL A 489 1.49 -9.73 -14.16
CA VAL A 489 1.25 -8.87 -15.32
C VAL A 489 1.32 -7.40 -14.91
N SER A 490 2.20 -6.64 -15.57
CA SER A 490 2.25 -5.19 -15.42
C SER A 490 1.21 -4.56 -16.33
N VAL A 491 0.42 -3.62 -15.80
CA VAL A 491 -0.58 -2.88 -16.55
C VAL A 491 0.08 -1.72 -17.26
N ASP A 492 -0.15 -1.60 -18.57
CA ASP A 492 0.38 -0.49 -19.37
C ASP A 492 -0.02 0.87 -18.77
N GLN A 493 0.91 1.82 -18.74
CA GLN A 493 0.65 3.17 -18.20
C GLN A 493 -0.57 3.84 -18.85
N THR A 494 -0.82 3.58 -20.13
CA THR A 494 -2.01 4.09 -20.84
C THR A 494 -3.30 3.53 -20.26
N ILE A 495 -3.34 2.22 -19.97
CA ILE A 495 -4.50 1.58 -19.35
C ILE A 495 -4.65 2.03 -17.90
N ALA A 496 -3.56 2.17 -17.14
CA ALA A 496 -3.59 2.68 -15.77
C ALA A 496 -4.15 4.13 -15.70
N LEU A 497 -3.78 4.98 -16.66
CA LEU A 497 -4.34 6.33 -16.82
C LEU A 497 -5.84 6.30 -17.14
N GLN A 498 -6.25 5.48 -18.10
CA GLN A 498 -7.66 5.33 -18.48
C GLN A 498 -8.49 4.77 -17.32
N LEU A 499 -7.95 3.80 -16.58
CA LEU A 499 -8.57 3.27 -15.36
C LEU A 499 -8.76 4.37 -14.32
N THR A 500 -7.76 5.23 -14.12
CA THR A 500 -7.85 6.38 -13.20
C THR A 500 -8.94 7.36 -13.62
N GLN A 501 -9.09 7.63 -14.92
CA GLN A 501 -10.17 8.49 -15.43
C GLN A 501 -11.55 7.82 -15.28
N PHE A 502 -11.65 6.54 -15.61
CA PHE A 502 -12.86 5.74 -15.46
C PHE A 502 -13.34 5.72 -14.01
N MET A 503 -12.43 5.44 -13.07
CA MET A 503 -12.71 5.47 -11.63
C MET A 503 -13.25 6.82 -11.18
N LYS A 504 -12.65 7.93 -11.61
CA LYS A 504 -13.15 9.28 -11.30
C LYS A 504 -14.54 9.52 -11.86
N LYS A 505 -14.78 9.15 -13.13
CA LYS A 505 -16.07 9.34 -13.80
C LYS A 505 -17.20 8.56 -13.12
N GLN A 506 -16.92 7.33 -12.70
CA GLN A 506 -17.90 6.44 -12.06
C GLN A 506 -17.92 6.55 -10.53
N ASN A 507 -17.14 7.46 -9.94
CA ASN A 507 -16.96 7.59 -8.49
C ASN A 507 -16.58 6.25 -7.82
N LEU A 508 -15.62 5.52 -8.39
CA LEU A 508 -15.11 4.23 -7.90
C LEU A 508 -13.68 4.37 -7.35
N ARG A 509 -13.31 3.50 -6.40
CA ARG A 509 -11.91 3.31 -5.98
C ARG A 509 -11.30 2.13 -6.75
N LEU A 510 -9.97 2.07 -6.81
CA LEU A 510 -9.25 0.95 -7.44
C LEU A 510 -9.65 -0.39 -6.81
N PHE A 511 -9.79 -0.41 -5.48
CA PHE A 511 -10.25 -1.57 -4.74
C PHE A 511 -11.64 -2.03 -5.18
N ASP A 512 -12.58 -1.10 -5.39
CA ASP A 512 -13.95 -1.43 -5.83
C ASP A 512 -13.95 -2.11 -7.20
N VAL A 513 -13.15 -1.58 -8.14
CA VAL A 513 -13.04 -2.13 -9.50
C VAL A 513 -12.40 -3.52 -9.49
N VAL A 514 -11.24 -3.67 -8.85
CA VAL A 514 -10.48 -4.93 -8.92
C VAL A 514 -11.18 -6.05 -8.16
N VAL A 515 -11.76 -5.78 -6.98
CA VAL A 515 -12.56 -6.77 -6.23
C VAL A 515 -13.72 -7.27 -7.08
N SER A 516 -14.49 -6.34 -7.66
CA SER A 516 -15.68 -6.66 -8.45
C SER A 516 -15.34 -7.47 -9.69
N LEU A 517 -14.34 -7.05 -10.47
CA LEU A 517 -13.93 -7.76 -11.68
C LEU A 517 -13.33 -9.13 -11.37
N TYR A 518 -12.58 -9.26 -10.27
CA TYR A 518 -12.05 -10.55 -9.85
C TYR A 518 -13.15 -11.48 -9.33
N GLN A 519 -14.18 -10.96 -8.65
CA GLN A 519 -15.35 -11.75 -8.27
C GLN A 519 -16.11 -12.26 -9.50
N ILE A 520 -16.34 -11.43 -10.53
CA ILE A 520 -16.93 -11.89 -11.79
C ILE A 520 -16.06 -12.98 -12.43
N LEU A 521 -14.74 -12.78 -12.48
CA LEU A 521 -13.84 -13.78 -13.06
C LEU A 521 -13.89 -15.12 -12.31
N LEU A 522 -13.85 -15.09 -10.97
CA LEU A 522 -13.97 -16.29 -10.14
C LEU A 522 -15.32 -16.98 -10.32
N SER A 523 -16.41 -16.21 -10.50
CA SER A 523 -17.74 -16.78 -10.75
C SER A 523 -17.77 -17.65 -12.01
N VAL A 524 -17.03 -17.22 -13.04
CA VAL A 524 -16.89 -17.95 -14.31
C VAL A 524 -15.95 -19.14 -14.16
N GLU A 525 -14.77 -18.93 -13.57
CA GLU A 525 -13.75 -19.97 -13.44
C GLU A 525 -14.20 -21.14 -12.54
N LEU A 526 -15.08 -20.86 -11.57
CA LEU A 526 -15.59 -21.85 -10.61
C LEU A 526 -17.03 -22.30 -10.91
N GLU A 527 -17.68 -21.70 -11.92
CA GLU A 527 -19.08 -21.97 -12.30
C GLU A 527 -20.08 -21.79 -11.14
N ILE A 528 -19.94 -20.69 -10.39
CA ILE A 528 -20.77 -20.35 -9.23
C ILE A 528 -21.35 -18.94 -9.35
N LYS A 529 -22.49 -18.70 -8.70
CA LYS A 529 -23.13 -17.36 -8.68
C LYS A 529 -22.70 -16.51 -7.50
N THR A 530 -22.67 -17.09 -6.30
CA THR A 530 -22.28 -16.39 -5.08
C THR A 530 -20.80 -16.58 -4.84
N VAL A 531 -20.03 -15.51 -5.04
CA VAL A 531 -18.57 -15.52 -4.88
C VAL A 531 -18.20 -14.89 -3.55
N SER A 532 -17.33 -15.57 -2.80
CA SER A 532 -16.65 -15.02 -1.63
C SER A 532 -15.22 -14.68 -2.01
N LEU A 533 -14.86 -13.39 -1.89
CA LEU A 533 -13.47 -12.96 -1.99
C LEU A 533 -13.01 -12.48 -0.62
N PHE A 534 -11.91 -13.05 -0.13
CA PHE A 534 -11.37 -12.73 1.18
C PHE A 534 -10.44 -11.51 1.09
N GLY A 535 -10.58 -10.55 1.98
CA GLY A 535 -9.60 -9.45 2.09
C GLY A 535 -9.29 -9.13 3.55
N THR A 536 -8.29 -8.28 3.74
CA THR A 536 -7.78 -7.95 5.08
C THR A 536 -7.94 -6.45 5.31
N ILE A 537 -8.70 -6.08 6.33
CA ILE A 537 -8.96 -4.67 6.68
C ILE A 537 -8.09 -4.27 7.88
N ASP A 538 -7.35 -3.18 7.72
CA ASP A 538 -6.66 -2.53 8.83
C ASP A 538 -7.69 -1.82 9.72
N MET A 539 -7.86 -2.30 10.94
CA MET A 539 -8.87 -1.81 11.87
C MET A 539 -8.55 -0.42 12.42
N ARG A 540 -7.34 0.12 12.19
CA ARG A 540 -7.00 1.51 12.53
C ARG A 540 -7.92 2.53 11.87
N ILE A 541 -8.65 2.18 10.81
CA ILE A 541 -9.70 3.03 10.23
C ILE A 541 -10.78 3.44 11.25
N HIS A 542 -11.01 2.62 12.28
CA HIS A 542 -11.98 2.88 13.36
C HIS A 542 -11.37 3.63 14.54
N PHE A 543 -10.04 3.81 14.56
CA PHE A 543 -9.27 4.38 15.66
C PHE A 543 -8.17 5.31 15.10
N PRO A 544 -8.51 6.55 14.70
CA PRO A 544 -7.56 7.47 14.07
C PRO A 544 -6.28 7.70 14.87
N ASP A 545 -6.38 7.72 16.20
CA ASP A 545 -5.25 7.87 17.13
C ASP A 545 -4.22 6.72 17.05
N LEU A 546 -4.61 5.56 16.51
CA LEU A 546 -3.75 4.38 16.41
C LEU A 546 -3.05 4.26 15.05
N LYS A 547 -3.17 5.26 14.16
CA LYS A 547 -2.63 5.24 12.79
C LYS A 547 -1.12 4.95 12.74
N GLU A 548 -0.37 5.41 13.74
CA GLU A 548 1.08 5.26 13.83
C GLU A 548 1.51 4.21 14.88
N THR A 549 0.55 3.44 15.41
CA THR A 549 0.79 2.43 16.44
C THR A 549 1.13 1.08 15.82
N ILE A 550 2.25 0.50 16.26
CA ILE A 550 2.62 -0.89 15.97
C ILE A 550 1.72 -1.81 16.79
N CYS A 551 0.90 -2.61 16.11
CA CYS A 551 0.07 -3.65 16.70
C CYS A 551 -0.53 -4.55 15.61
N ARG A 552 -0.90 -5.78 15.97
CA ARG A 552 -1.68 -6.65 15.08
C ARG A 552 -3.14 -6.22 15.11
N PHE A 553 -3.56 -5.47 14.10
CA PHE A 553 -4.90 -4.89 14.07
C PHE A 553 -5.61 -5.07 12.75
N THR A 554 -5.23 -6.08 11.99
CA THR A 554 -5.93 -6.47 10.78
C THR A 554 -6.99 -7.52 11.04
N ASN A 555 -8.22 -7.29 10.58
CA ASN A 555 -9.28 -8.29 10.57
C ASN A 555 -9.51 -8.82 9.14
N PRO A 556 -9.38 -10.12 8.91
CA PRO A 556 -9.86 -10.71 7.67
C PRO A 556 -11.38 -10.62 7.56
N VAL A 557 -11.88 -10.20 6.40
CA VAL A 557 -13.33 -10.10 6.15
C VAL A 557 -13.67 -10.63 4.75
N PRO A 558 -14.81 -11.31 4.59
CA PRO A 558 -15.26 -11.76 3.28
C PRO A 558 -16.09 -10.68 2.58
N PHE A 559 -15.80 -10.49 1.30
CA PHE A 559 -16.61 -9.73 0.35
C PHE A 559 -17.46 -10.71 -0.45
N TYR A 560 -18.74 -10.79 -0.13
CA TYR A 560 -19.70 -11.58 -0.87
C TYR A 560 -20.30 -10.77 -2.01
N ALA A 561 -20.34 -11.34 -3.20
CA ALA A 561 -21.08 -10.80 -4.34
C ALA A 561 -21.91 -11.91 -4.99
N ASN A 562 -23.15 -11.62 -5.32
CA ASN A 562 -23.97 -12.49 -6.16
C ASN A 562 -23.90 -11.97 -7.60
N ILE A 563 -23.32 -12.76 -8.49
CA ILE A 563 -23.08 -12.32 -9.87
C ILE A 563 -24.31 -12.63 -10.72
N ASP A 564 -25.05 -11.59 -11.09
CA ASP A 564 -26.04 -11.64 -12.17
C ASP A 564 -25.33 -11.36 -13.49
N HIS A 565 -25.41 -12.31 -14.42
CA HIS A 565 -24.77 -12.22 -15.73
C HIS A 565 -25.47 -11.23 -16.67
N THR A 566 -26.65 -10.73 -16.32
CA THR A 566 -27.44 -9.81 -17.15
C THR A 566 -27.32 -8.34 -16.73
N GLU A 567 -26.70 -8.07 -15.57
CA GLU A 567 -26.52 -6.72 -15.06
C GLU A 567 -25.45 -5.95 -15.86
N ASP A 568 -25.64 -4.64 -16.01
CA ASP A 568 -24.63 -3.76 -16.62
C ASP A 568 -23.38 -3.68 -15.74
N VAL A 569 -22.19 -3.69 -16.35
CA VAL A 569 -20.91 -3.68 -15.62
C VAL A 569 -20.79 -2.46 -14.71
N SER A 570 -21.18 -1.27 -15.18
CA SER A 570 -21.14 -0.05 -14.35
C SER A 570 -22.12 -0.13 -13.16
N SER A 571 -23.30 -0.72 -13.36
CA SER A 571 -24.29 -0.92 -12.30
C SER A 571 -23.80 -1.91 -11.25
N PHE A 572 -23.24 -3.05 -11.69
CA PHE A 572 -22.64 -4.03 -10.78
C PHE A 572 -21.50 -3.42 -9.97
N LEU A 573 -20.59 -2.65 -10.60
CA LEU A 573 -19.50 -1.95 -9.93
C LEU A 573 -20.03 -0.96 -8.87
N GLY A 574 -21.07 -0.20 -9.20
CA GLY A 574 -21.70 0.76 -8.29
C GLY A 574 -22.39 0.08 -7.10
N ASN A 575 -23.15 -0.99 -7.34
CA ASN A 575 -23.82 -1.76 -6.31
C ASN A 575 -22.82 -2.46 -5.39
N ASN A 576 -21.81 -3.12 -5.97
CA ASN A 576 -20.81 -3.84 -5.20
C ASN A 576 -19.88 -2.89 -4.43
N LYS A 577 -19.65 -1.65 -4.92
CA LYS A 577 -18.98 -0.59 -4.13
C LYS A 577 -19.71 -0.35 -2.81
N LEU A 578 -21.04 -0.29 -2.79
CA LEU A 578 -21.82 -0.08 -1.57
C LEU A 578 -21.66 -1.26 -0.61
N THR A 579 -21.70 -2.49 -1.13
CA THR A 579 -21.44 -3.71 -0.36
C THR A 579 -20.04 -3.69 0.26
N ILE A 580 -19.01 -3.38 -0.53
CA ILE A 580 -17.62 -3.28 -0.07
C ILE A 580 -17.49 -2.21 1.02
N ALA A 581 -18.08 -1.04 0.83
CA ALA A 581 -18.07 0.04 1.82
C ALA A 581 -18.73 -0.39 3.14
N GLY A 582 -19.89 -1.05 3.08
CA GLY A 582 -20.57 -1.59 4.26
C GLY A 582 -19.74 -2.64 5.00
N VAL A 583 -19.03 -3.52 4.28
CA VAL A 583 -18.11 -4.51 4.89
C VAL A 583 -16.96 -3.81 5.62
N ILE A 584 -16.38 -2.77 5.03
CA ILE A 584 -15.29 -1.99 5.65
C ILE A 584 -15.79 -1.25 6.91
N GLU A 585 -16.96 -0.62 6.84
CA GLU A 585 -17.55 0.10 7.98
C GLU A 585 -17.90 -0.83 9.15
N ASN A 586 -18.29 -2.07 8.86
CA ASN A 586 -18.70 -3.05 9.86
C ASN A 586 -17.60 -4.09 10.15
N SER A 587 -16.34 -3.79 9.82
CA SER A 587 -15.21 -4.71 9.96
C SER A 587 -14.80 -4.98 11.42
N LEU A 588 -15.45 -4.35 12.41
CA LEU A 588 -15.21 -4.57 13.84
C LEU A 588 -15.69 -5.93 14.37
N LEU A 589 -16.41 -6.74 13.58
CA LEU A 589 -16.75 -8.10 13.99
C LEU A 589 -15.58 -9.06 13.66
N PRO A 590 -14.99 -9.77 14.63
CA PRO A 590 -13.93 -10.73 14.37
C PRO A 590 -14.34 -11.79 13.34
N PHE A 591 -13.43 -12.17 12.45
CA PHE A 591 -13.68 -13.15 11.40
C PHE A 591 -14.35 -14.44 11.91
N ASP A 592 -13.86 -15.04 13.00
CA ASP A 592 -14.43 -16.25 13.59
C ASP A 592 -15.90 -16.10 13.99
N ASN A 593 -16.37 -14.87 14.25
CA ASN A 593 -17.77 -14.59 14.52
C ASN A 593 -18.58 -14.35 13.24
N ILE A 594 -17.98 -13.79 12.19
CA ILE A 594 -18.61 -13.68 10.86
C ILE A 594 -18.89 -15.08 10.31
N VAL A 595 -17.92 -15.98 10.42
CA VAL A 595 -17.99 -17.36 9.92
C VAL A 595 -19.16 -18.14 10.54
N LYS A 596 -19.56 -17.84 11.78
CA LYS A 596 -20.70 -18.50 12.46
C LYS A 596 -22.05 -18.22 11.82
N PHE A 597 -22.16 -17.22 10.93
CA PHE A 597 -23.38 -16.97 10.17
C PHE A 597 -23.55 -17.93 8.97
N LEU A 598 -22.50 -18.65 8.57
CA LEU A 598 -22.61 -19.74 7.60
C LEU A 598 -23.27 -20.96 8.27
N THR A 599 -24.44 -21.35 7.79
CA THR A 599 -25.17 -22.53 8.27
C THR A 599 -25.09 -23.61 7.20
N ASN A 600 -24.31 -24.67 7.42
CA ASN A 600 -24.10 -25.82 6.51
C ASN A 600 -23.02 -25.67 5.43
N THR A 601 -22.03 -24.81 5.62
CA THR A 601 -20.83 -24.77 4.76
C THR A 601 -19.56 -24.86 5.61
N ASN A 602 -18.59 -25.66 5.18
CA ASN A 602 -17.28 -25.67 5.82
C ASN A 602 -16.53 -24.37 5.46
N PRO A 603 -16.14 -23.52 6.42
CA PRO A 603 -15.49 -22.24 6.15
C PRO A 603 -14.22 -22.38 5.30
N VAL A 604 -13.47 -23.47 5.51
CA VAL A 604 -12.24 -23.76 4.77
C VAL A 604 -12.52 -23.90 3.28
N ASP A 605 -13.71 -24.33 2.89
CA ASP A 605 -14.09 -24.50 1.49
C ASP A 605 -14.61 -23.21 0.84
N VAL A 606 -14.95 -22.19 1.63
CA VAL A 606 -15.46 -20.90 1.13
C VAL A 606 -14.35 -19.88 0.98
N PHE A 607 -13.45 -19.79 1.97
CA PHE A 607 -12.44 -18.73 2.00
C PHE A 607 -11.13 -19.23 1.38
N ARG A 608 -11.15 -19.39 0.06
CA ARG A 608 -10.04 -19.96 -0.74
C ARG A 608 -9.30 -18.95 -1.59
N HIS A 609 -9.88 -17.76 -1.82
CA HIS A 609 -9.29 -16.73 -2.66
C HIS A 609 -9.17 -15.44 -1.88
N GLN A 610 -7.98 -14.85 -1.85
CA GLN A 610 -7.71 -13.61 -1.16
C GLN A 610 -7.29 -12.51 -2.13
N ILE A 611 -7.58 -11.27 -1.76
CA ILE A 611 -7.04 -10.06 -2.39
C ILE A 611 -6.25 -9.25 -1.36
N ILE A 612 -5.09 -8.75 -1.79
CA ILE A 612 -4.22 -7.84 -1.04
C ILE A 612 -3.90 -6.67 -1.97
N MET A 613 -4.19 -5.44 -1.56
CA MET A 613 -3.90 -4.25 -2.35
C MET A 613 -2.91 -3.37 -1.60
N GLU A 614 -1.76 -3.13 -2.22
CA GLU A 614 -0.66 -2.40 -1.61
C GLU A 614 -0.18 -1.30 -2.55
N PRO A 615 0.09 -0.10 -2.02
CA PRO A 615 0.76 0.91 -2.82
C PRO A 615 2.18 0.44 -3.19
N ILE A 616 2.62 0.71 -4.41
CA ILE A 616 4.03 0.66 -4.81
C ILE A 616 4.71 1.83 -4.09
N LYS A 617 4.97 1.64 -2.81
CA LYS A 617 5.87 2.49 -2.06
C LYS A 617 7.27 2.14 -2.52
N GLU A 618 7.76 2.84 -3.54
CA GLU A 618 9.19 3.09 -3.62
C GLU A 618 9.55 3.80 -2.30
N LEU A 619 10.11 3.07 -1.34
CA LEU A 619 11.14 3.69 -0.53
C LEU A 619 12.21 4.08 -1.55
N GLY A 620 12.10 5.32 -2.03
CA GLY A 620 13.08 5.90 -2.93
C GLY A 620 14.45 5.58 -2.35
N ASP A 621 15.35 5.13 -3.22
CA ASP A 621 16.71 4.77 -2.84
C ASP A 621 17.21 5.82 -1.85
N TYR A 622 17.25 5.46 -0.56
CA TYR A 622 17.59 6.44 0.46
C TYR A 622 19.04 6.81 0.21
N GLN A 623 19.35 8.07 -0.07
CA GLN A 623 20.73 8.55 -0.22
C GLN A 623 20.96 9.63 0.82
N GLU A 624 21.67 9.27 1.88
CA GLU A 624 22.25 10.26 2.80
C GLU A 624 23.72 10.44 2.40
N ASN A 625 24.07 11.62 1.89
CA ASN A 625 25.44 12.02 1.52
C ASN A 625 26.22 10.96 0.73
N THR A 626 25.91 10.79 -0.56
CA THR A 626 26.58 9.93 -1.57
C THR A 626 26.87 8.45 -1.24
N ASP A 627 26.87 8.01 0.02
CA ASP A 627 27.55 6.79 0.46
C ASP A 627 26.65 5.85 1.30
N THR A 628 25.60 6.34 1.97
CA THR A 628 24.70 5.49 2.79
C THR A 628 23.32 5.34 2.15
N THR A 629 22.95 4.09 1.85
CA THR A 629 21.64 3.77 1.28
C THR A 629 20.89 2.64 2.00
N VAL A 630 19.56 2.71 1.95
CA VAL A 630 18.64 1.64 2.36
C VAL A 630 17.63 1.45 1.26
N LYS A 631 17.53 0.23 0.73
CA LYS A 631 16.60 -0.16 -0.32
C LYS A 631 15.81 -1.36 0.14
N VAL A 632 14.48 -1.24 0.21
CA VAL A 632 13.61 -2.41 0.47
C VAL A 632 13.61 -3.27 -0.79
N LYS A 633 14.17 -4.48 -0.68
CA LYS A 633 14.18 -5.46 -1.76
C LYS A 633 12.91 -6.29 -1.78
N ARG A 634 12.36 -6.59 -0.60
CA ARG A 634 11.18 -7.45 -0.46
C ARG A 634 10.47 -7.20 0.85
N VAL A 635 9.15 -7.21 0.82
CA VAL A 635 8.31 -7.47 1.99
C VAL A 635 7.48 -8.72 1.70
N SER A 636 7.48 -9.68 2.61
CA SER A 636 6.76 -10.96 2.45
C SER A 636 5.90 -11.18 3.69
N THR A 637 4.59 -11.32 3.52
CA THR A 637 3.66 -11.73 4.57
C THR A 637 3.33 -13.21 4.37
N GLY A 638 3.51 -14.07 5.37
CA GLY A 638 3.47 -15.54 5.22
C GLY A 638 2.12 -16.20 4.88
N ASN A 639 1.16 -15.52 4.26
CA ASN A 639 -0.21 -16.02 4.11
C ASN A 639 -0.35 -17.01 2.92
N TYR A 640 -0.01 -18.29 3.12
CA TYR A 640 -0.04 -19.31 2.04
C TYR A 640 -1.16 -20.36 2.18
N TYR A 641 -2.31 -19.98 2.76
CA TYR A 641 -3.44 -20.90 3.00
C TYR A 641 -4.60 -20.78 2.04
N ASN A 642 -4.42 -20.05 0.95
CA ASN A 642 -5.44 -19.79 -0.06
C ASN A 642 -5.07 -20.48 -1.37
N GLU A 643 -6.05 -20.92 -2.16
CA GLU A 643 -5.79 -21.45 -3.50
C GLU A 643 -5.20 -20.36 -4.39
N THR A 644 -5.66 -19.11 -4.19
CA THR A 644 -5.06 -17.94 -4.82
C THR A 644 -4.99 -16.73 -3.89
N VAL A 645 -3.96 -15.92 -4.04
CA VAL A 645 -3.84 -14.58 -3.46
C VAL A 645 -3.54 -13.61 -4.59
N LEU A 646 -4.49 -12.71 -4.88
CA LEU A 646 -4.32 -11.63 -5.85
C LEU A 646 -3.70 -10.43 -5.14
N TYR A 647 -2.45 -10.14 -5.47
CA TYR A 647 -1.75 -8.92 -5.09
C TYR A 647 -1.96 -7.84 -6.15
N VAL A 648 -2.37 -6.66 -5.70
CA VAL A 648 -2.54 -5.47 -6.53
C VAL A 648 -1.55 -4.41 -6.07
N TRP A 649 -0.48 -4.25 -6.82
CA TRP A 649 0.55 -3.25 -6.56
C TRP A 649 0.23 -1.98 -7.35
N HIS A 650 0.12 -0.82 -6.69
CA HIS A 650 -0.26 0.43 -7.38
C HIS A 650 0.50 1.69 -6.95
N ASP A 651 0.95 2.51 -7.91
CA ASP A 651 1.26 3.93 -7.73
C ASP A 651 0.47 4.69 -8.79
N LEU A 652 -0.73 5.15 -8.41
CA LEU A 652 -1.65 5.80 -9.33
C LEU A 652 -1.15 7.18 -9.77
N GLU A 653 -0.27 7.82 -8.99
CA GLU A 653 0.34 9.10 -9.37
C GLU A 653 1.36 8.90 -10.51
N LYS A 654 2.16 7.83 -10.41
CA LYS A 654 3.11 7.42 -11.47
C LYS A 654 2.48 6.53 -12.55
N CYS A 655 1.17 6.27 -12.47
CA CYS A 655 0.45 5.40 -13.39
C CYS A 655 1.06 3.99 -13.48
N GLN A 656 1.57 3.49 -12.35
CA GLN A 656 2.09 2.14 -12.21
C GLN A 656 1.02 1.27 -11.57
N LEU A 657 0.73 0.13 -12.20
CA LEU A 657 -0.18 -0.87 -11.66
C LEU A 657 0.32 -2.24 -12.10
N GLU A 658 0.42 -3.17 -11.17
CA GLU A 658 0.82 -4.56 -11.42
C GLU A 658 -0.13 -5.50 -10.69
N PHE A 659 -0.58 -6.53 -11.40
CA PHE A 659 -1.32 -7.63 -10.79
C PHE A 659 -0.40 -8.83 -10.67
N GLU A 660 -0.35 -9.42 -9.48
CA GLU A 660 0.38 -10.64 -9.20
C GLU A 660 -0.57 -11.66 -8.58
N LEU A 661 -0.70 -12.83 -9.20
CA LEU A 661 -1.49 -13.94 -8.69
C LEU A 661 -0.56 -14.96 -8.06
N GLY A 662 -0.54 -15.03 -6.73
CA GLY A 662 -0.03 -16.17 -6.02
C GLY A 662 -1.04 -17.32 -6.10
N TYR A 663 -0.60 -18.54 -6.38
CA TYR A 663 -1.48 -19.70 -6.48
C TYR A 663 -0.85 -20.97 -5.94
N SER A 664 -1.68 -21.87 -5.40
CA SER A 664 -1.20 -23.20 -5.01
C SER A 664 -0.98 -24.07 -6.24
N THR A 665 0.23 -24.61 -6.39
CA THR A 665 0.57 -25.54 -7.47
C THR A 665 -0.13 -26.90 -7.33
N LEU A 666 -0.76 -27.16 -6.17
CA LEU A 666 -1.62 -28.33 -5.97
C LEU A 666 -3.01 -28.13 -6.61
N MET A 667 -3.42 -26.88 -6.85
CA MET A 667 -4.77 -26.52 -7.31
C MET A 667 -4.78 -26.01 -8.74
N LEU A 668 -3.80 -25.17 -9.11
CA LEU A 668 -3.68 -24.62 -10.46
C LEU A 668 -2.32 -24.93 -11.09
N GLU A 669 -2.35 -25.16 -12.40
CA GLU A 669 -1.15 -25.13 -13.25
C GLU A 669 -0.75 -23.68 -13.57
N ASP A 670 0.55 -23.44 -13.78
CA ASP A 670 1.10 -22.11 -14.12
C ASP A 670 0.42 -21.48 -15.35
N THR A 671 0.13 -22.29 -16.37
CA THR A 671 -0.57 -21.87 -17.59
C THR A 671 -1.97 -21.35 -17.28
N ARG A 672 -2.72 -22.03 -16.40
CA ARG A 672 -4.06 -21.61 -15.96
C ARG A 672 -3.99 -20.35 -15.10
N ALA A 673 -3.04 -20.27 -14.17
CA ALA A 673 -2.86 -19.09 -13.33
C ALA A 673 -2.53 -17.83 -14.16
N ARG A 674 -1.65 -17.94 -15.15
CA ARG A 674 -1.36 -16.85 -16.10
C ARG A 674 -2.58 -16.48 -16.94
N HIS A 675 -3.39 -17.46 -17.33
CA HIS A 675 -4.63 -17.21 -18.07
C HIS A 675 -5.61 -16.38 -17.24
N ILE A 676 -5.90 -16.77 -16.00
CA ILE A 676 -6.76 -16.01 -15.08
C ILE A 676 -6.26 -14.57 -14.93
N LEU A 677 -4.96 -14.40 -14.72
CA LEU A 677 -4.37 -13.07 -14.54
C LEU A 677 -4.49 -12.19 -15.80
N ASN A 678 -4.28 -12.78 -16.99
CA ASN A 678 -4.49 -12.09 -18.26
C ASN A 678 -5.96 -11.75 -18.51
N MET A 679 -6.89 -12.63 -18.12
CA MET A 679 -8.33 -12.36 -18.21
C MET A 679 -8.73 -11.20 -17.30
N LEU A 680 -8.19 -11.12 -16.08
CA LEU A 680 -8.43 -9.97 -15.21
C LEU A 680 -7.94 -8.65 -15.86
N TYR A 681 -6.77 -8.66 -16.48
CA TYR A 681 -6.26 -7.51 -17.24
C TYR A 681 -7.21 -7.13 -18.41
N GLN A 682 -7.69 -8.11 -19.18
CA GLN A 682 -8.66 -7.87 -20.25
C GLN A 682 -10.00 -7.34 -19.72
N PHE A 683 -10.48 -7.86 -18.59
CA PHE A 683 -11.71 -7.38 -17.94
C PHE A 683 -11.59 -5.91 -17.54
N VAL A 684 -10.44 -5.50 -17.00
CA VAL A 684 -10.15 -4.09 -16.70
C VAL A 684 -10.22 -3.24 -17.98
N GLN A 685 -9.57 -3.67 -19.06
CA GLN A 685 -9.61 -2.95 -20.34
C GLN A 685 -11.03 -2.85 -20.92
N HIS A 686 -11.82 -3.92 -20.82
CA HIS A 686 -13.19 -3.95 -21.34
C HIS A 686 -14.11 -3.07 -20.52
N ALA A 687 -14.06 -3.14 -19.18
CA ALA A 687 -14.86 -2.31 -18.29
C ALA A 687 -14.63 -0.81 -18.53
N ILE A 688 -13.39 -0.42 -18.81
CA ILE A 688 -13.03 0.97 -19.18
C ILE A 688 -13.67 1.39 -20.51
N LYS A 689 -13.64 0.52 -21.53
CA LYS A 689 -14.08 0.84 -22.90
C LYS A 689 -15.58 0.72 -23.10
N HIS A 690 -16.21 -0.21 -22.41
CA HIS A 690 -17.61 -0.61 -22.58
C HIS A 690 -18.32 -0.71 -21.23
N PRO A 691 -18.41 0.39 -20.46
CA PRO A 691 -18.97 0.36 -19.11
C PRO A 691 -20.46 0.00 -19.07
N ASP A 692 -21.19 0.30 -20.15
CA ASP A 692 -22.63 0.02 -20.31
C ASP A 692 -22.87 -1.38 -20.91
N SER A 693 -21.83 -2.20 -21.05
CA SER A 693 -22.00 -3.60 -21.45
C SER A 693 -22.44 -4.45 -20.27
N THR A 694 -23.05 -5.60 -20.54
CA THR A 694 -23.47 -6.54 -19.50
C THR A 694 -22.27 -7.31 -18.93
N THR A 695 -22.40 -7.81 -17.70
CA THR A 695 -21.42 -8.74 -17.11
C THR A 695 -21.24 -9.99 -17.99
N GLU A 696 -22.28 -10.49 -18.66
CA GLU A 696 -22.17 -11.56 -19.67
C GLU A 696 -21.19 -11.22 -20.80
N SER A 697 -21.04 -9.95 -21.19
CA SER A 697 -20.06 -9.56 -22.20
C SER A 697 -18.61 -9.81 -21.75
N LEU A 698 -18.31 -9.56 -20.46
CA LEU A 698 -17.02 -9.90 -19.84
C LEU A 698 -16.84 -11.43 -19.81
N ILE A 699 -17.88 -12.16 -19.43
CA ILE A 699 -17.85 -13.63 -19.39
C ILE A 699 -17.60 -14.22 -20.79
N ASN A 700 -18.14 -13.62 -21.84
CA ASN A 700 -17.92 -14.10 -23.19
C ASN A 700 -16.47 -13.87 -23.68
N LEU A 701 -15.71 -12.93 -23.09
CA LEU A 701 -14.28 -12.80 -23.37
C LEU A 701 -13.50 -14.06 -22.96
N THR A 702 -13.85 -14.68 -21.83
CA THR A 702 -13.19 -15.93 -21.37
C THR A 702 -13.42 -17.07 -22.37
N LYS A 703 -14.60 -17.11 -23.00
CA LYS A 703 -14.96 -18.13 -24.01
C LYS A 703 -14.23 -17.92 -25.34
N ILE A 704 -14.05 -16.67 -25.79
CA ILE A 704 -13.37 -16.35 -27.06
C ILE A 704 -11.88 -16.72 -26.97
N ASP A 705 -11.25 -16.48 -25.82
CA ASP A 705 -9.82 -16.76 -25.65
C ASP A 705 -9.53 -18.27 -25.56
N SER A 706 -10.51 -19.12 -25.20
CA SER A 706 -10.40 -20.59 -25.27
C SER A 706 -10.23 -21.13 -26.71
N VAL A 707 -10.73 -20.38 -27.71
CA VAL A 707 -10.57 -20.70 -29.15
C VAL A 707 -9.27 -20.08 -29.70
N HIS A 708 -8.86 -18.92 -29.16
CA HIS A 708 -7.65 -18.21 -29.58
C HIS A 708 -6.37 -18.68 -28.89
N THR A 709 -6.43 -19.43 -27.78
CA THR A 709 -5.25 -20.07 -27.15
C THR A 709 -4.58 -21.08 -28.09
N LYS A 710 -5.31 -21.63 -29.08
CA LYS A 710 -4.71 -22.43 -30.18
C LYS A 710 -3.97 -21.60 -31.24
N LYS A 711 -4.20 -20.29 -31.34
CA LYS A 711 -3.63 -19.38 -32.36
C LYS A 711 -2.60 -18.40 -31.81
N LEU A 712 -2.76 -17.93 -30.56
CA LEU A 712 -1.84 -17.02 -29.87
C LEU A 712 -0.49 -17.66 -29.50
N MET A 713 -0.33 -18.98 -29.63
CA MET A 713 0.98 -19.67 -29.55
C MET A 713 2.01 -19.17 -30.58
N THR A 714 1.64 -18.31 -31.54
CA THR A 714 2.54 -17.88 -32.64
C THR A 714 2.90 -16.39 -32.67
N LYS A 715 2.41 -15.54 -31.75
CA LYS A 715 2.84 -14.14 -31.67
C LYS A 715 3.32 -13.80 -30.26
N ARG A 716 4.66 -13.76 -30.12
CA ARG A 716 5.38 -13.34 -28.90
C ARG A 716 5.00 -11.91 -28.53
N VAL A 717 4.20 -11.74 -27.49
CA VAL A 717 4.27 -10.59 -26.60
C VAL A 717 5.58 -10.71 -25.81
N PRO A 718 6.34 -9.64 -25.49
CA PRO A 718 7.61 -9.76 -24.80
C PRO A 718 7.40 -10.41 -23.42
N LEU A 719 7.84 -11.66 -23.30
CA LEU A 719 7.77 -12.47 -22.10
C LEU A 719 8.98 -12.12 -21.23
N VAL A 720 8.73 -11.57 -20.04
CA VAL A 720 9.78 -11.40 -19.03
C VAL A 720 9.67 -12.56 -18.05
N LYS A 721 10.51 -13.57 -18.23
CA LYS A 721 10.85 -14.47 -17.12
C LYS A 721 11.69 -13.67 -16.13
N ARG A 722 11.66 -14.05 -14.84
CA ARG A 722 12.39 -13.41 -13.73
C ARG A 722 13.92 -13.34 -13.91
N THR A 723 14.45 -13.80 -15.05
CA THR A 723 15.87 -13.75 -15.41
C THR A 723 16.27 -12.57 -16.31
N ASP A 724 15.35 -11.89 -17.03
CA ASP A 724 15.79 -11.09 -18.20
C ASP A 724 15.45 -9.59 -18.19
N VAL A 725 15.00 -8.98 -17.08
CA VAL A 725 14.82 -7.52 -17.02
C VAL A 725 15.48 -6.92 -15.78
N MET A 726 16.81 -6.89 -15.82
CA MET A 726 17.65 -5.84 -15.21
C MET A 726 18.97 -5.64 -15.97
N ASP A 727 19.15 -6.28 -17.14
CA ASP A 727 20.31 -6.05 -18.01
C ASP A 727 19.83 -5.49 -19.34
N ASN A 728 20.11 -4.19 -19.58
CA ASN A 728 20.60 -3.72 -20.87
C ASN A 728 20.91 -2.21 -20.84
N ARG A 729 22.17 -1.89 -20.54
CA ARG A 729 22.92 -0.93 -21.35
C ARG A 729 24.20 -1.63 -21.84
N THR A 730 24.32 -1.71 -23.17
CA THR A 730 25.54 -1.89 -24.00
C THR A 730 26.33 -3.21 -23.91
N ASN A 731 26.15 -4.13 -24.88
CA ASN A 731 27.02 -4.32 -26.07
C ASN A 731 26.84 -5.72 -26.73
N TYR A 732 26.87 -5.76 -28.05
CA TYR A 732 26.93 -6.97 -28.90
C TYR A 732 28.23 -7.77 -28.70
N THR A 733 28.17 -9.11 -28.72
CA THR A 733 28.91 -10.03 -29.64
C THR A 733 28.64 -11.53 -29.36
N ASN A 734 28.24 -12.26 -30.42
CA ASN A 734 28.47 -13.66 -30.83
C ASN A 734 28.50 -14.87 -29.85
N GLU A 735 27.70 -15.88 -30.23
CA GLU A 735 27.93 -17.35 -30.30
C GLU A 735 28.62 -18.10 -29.14
N GLU A 736 27.91 -19.06 -28.53
CA GLU A 736 28.27 -20.51 -28.54
C GLU A 736 27.19 -21.37 -27.84
N SER A 737 26.68 -22.37 -28.55
CA SER A 737 25.73 -23.38 -28.04
C SER A 737 26.48 -24.61 -27.52
N ILE A 738 26.34 -24.96 -26.24
CA ILE A 738 26.85 -26.23 -25.69
C ILE A 738 25.76 -27.31 -25.79
N GLY A 739 26.02 -28.35 -26.57
CA GLY A 739 25.12 -29.47 -26.81
C GLY A 739 25.12 -30.53 -25.68
N LEU A 740 23.96 -31.16 -25.48
CA LEU A 740 23.59 -32.15 -24.45
C LEU A 740 24.36 -33.51 -24.49
N LYS A 741 25.53 -33.62 -25.12
CA LYS A 741 26.26 -34.89 -25.24
C LYS A 741 27.21 -35.22 -24.07
N ASP A 742 27.38 -34.31 -23.11
CA ASP A 742 28.39 -34.44 -22.04
C ASP A 742 27.84 -34.67 -20.62
N LEU A 743 26.58 -35.05 -20.46
CA LEU A 743 26.00 -35.33 -19.14
C LEU A 743 26.43 -36.71 -18.63
N ASN A 744 27.44 -36.74 -17.75
CA ASN A 744 27.89 -37.91 -17.03
C ASN A 744 26.77 -38.47 -16.10
N PRO A 745 26.28 -39.71 -16.31
CA PRO A 745 25.17 -40.29 -15.55
C PRO A 745 25.43 -40.38 -14.03
N HIS A 746 26.69 -40.54 -13.61
CA HIS A 746 27.04 -40.53 -12.18
C HIS A 746 26.78 -39.17 -11.52
N LYS A 747 26.86 -38.07 -12.28
CA LYS A 747 26.61 -36.71 -11.77
C LYS A 747 25.11 -36.44 -11.60
N VAL A 748 24.29 -36.97 -12.49
CA VAL A 748 22.83 -36.87 -12.45
C VAL A 748 22.27 -37.71 -11.30
N ILE A 749 22.74 -38.96 -11.16
CA ILE A 749 22.34 -39.84 -10.05
C ILE A 749 22.87 -39.32 -8.70
N GLY A 750 24.09 -38.76 -8.67
CA GLY A 750 24.64 -38.11 -7.47
C GLY A 750 23.89 -36.85 -7.03
N GLN A 751 23.31 -36.10 -7.97
CA GLN A 751 22.41 -34.98 -7.65
C GLN A 751 21.06 -35.46 -7.14
N PHE A 752 20.52 -36.55 -7.70
CA PHE A 752 19.26 -37.13 -7.26
C PHE A 752 19.35 -37.70 -5.83
N ILE A 753 20.45 -38.39 -5.49
CA ILE A 753 20.71 -38.91 -4.13
C ILE A 753 20.88 -37.78 -3.10
N LYS A 754 21.37 -36.60 -3.52
CA LYS A 754 21.50 -35.42 -2.64
C LYS A 754 20.17 -34.70 -2.38
N GLN A 755 19.12 -34.93 -3.17
CA GLN A 755 17.85 -34.21 -3.08
C GLN A 755 16.80 -34.88 -2.19
N THR A 756 17.01 -36.12 -1.75
CA THR A 756 16.15 -36.75 -0.73
C THR A 756 16.63 -36.35 0.67
N THR A 757 15.87 -35.51 1.36
CA THR A 757 16.23 -34.84 2.63
C THR A 757 16.23 -35.73 3.88
N HIS A 758 16.14 -37.06 3.74
CA HIS A 758 16.45 -38.01 4.81
C HIS A 758 17.32 -39.10 4.21
N GLY A 759 18.56 -39.22 4.70
CA GLY A 759 19.51 -40.24 4.26
C GLY A 759 18.92 -41.62 4.44
N TRP A 760 19.10 -42.50 3.45
CA TRP A 760 18.91 -43.92 3.68
C TRP A 760 19.99 -44.35 4.67
N ASP A 761 19.62 -44.89 5.82
CA ASP A 761 20.57 -45.31 6.88
C ASP A 761 21.44 -46.53 6.48
N HIS A 762 21.37 -46.97 5.21
CA HIS A 762 22.12 -48.10 4.68
C HIS A 762 22.83 -47.73 3.38
N GLN A 763 24.13 -48.02 3.29
CA GLN A 763 24.91 -47.86 2.07
C GLN A 763 24.36 -48.76 0.95
N VAL A 764 23.84 -48.15 -0.11
CA VAL A 764 23.48 -48.83 -1.36
C VAL A 764 24.70 -48.80 -2.27
N MET A 765 25.24 -49.96 -2.61
CA MET A 765 26.36 -50.07 -3.56
C MET A 765 25.83 -50.24 -4.97
N LEU A 766 26.08 -49.24 -5.82
CA LEU A 766 25.85 -49.30 -7.26
C LEU A 766 27.10 -49.86 -7.95
N SER A 767 26.93 -50.93 -8.72
CA SER A 767 28.00 -51.53 -9.51
C SER A 767 27.54 -51.81 -10.94
N ILE A 768 28.43 -51.57 -11.89
CA ILE A 768 28.21 -51.92 -13.30
C ILE A 768 28.93 -53.25 -13.52
N LYS A 769 28.20 -54.27 -13.95
CA LYS A 769 28.79 -55.54 -14.43
C LYS A 769 28.59 -55.63 -15.93
N GLU A 770 29.68 -55.89 -16.64
CA GLU A 770 29.65 -56.38 -18.01
C GLU A 770 29.57 -57.90 -17.98
N ASP A 771 28.55 -58.47 -18.61
CA ASP A 771 28.49 -59.89 -18.91
C ASP A 771 28.27 -60.10 -20.42
N GLU A 772 28.17 -61.36 -20.83
CA GLU A 772 28.07 -61.79 -22.22
C GLU A 772 26.84 -61.22 -22.95
N ASN A 773 25.86 -60.69 -22.21
CA ASN A 773 24.62 -60.09 -22.73
C ASN A 773 24.59 -58.55 -22.66
N GLY A 774 25.68 -57.90 -22.23
CA GLY A 774 25.84 -56.43 -22.22
C GLY A 774 26.10 -55.82 -20.84
N ARG A 775 26.00 -54.49 -20.75
CA ARG A 775 26.17 -53.75 -19.48
C ARG A 775 24.88 -53.82 -18.65
N SER A 776 25.00 -54.30 -17.42
CA SER A 776 23.91 -54.27 -16.44
C SER A 776 24.25 -53.35 -15.27
N LEU A 777 23.26 -52.55 -14.85
CA LEU A 777 23.36 -51.74 -13.65
C LEU A 777 22.80 -52.55 -12.47
N ASN A 778 23.60 -52.76 -11.44
CA ASN A 778 23.23 -53.54 -10.27
C ASN A 778 23.31 -52.70 -9.02
N TRP A 779 22.36 -52.87 -8.11
CA TRP A 779 22.39 -52.26 -6.79
C TRP A 779 21.91 -53.24 -5.72
N GLY A 780 22.47 -53.13 -4.52
CA GLY A 780 22.14 -54.00 -3.38
C GLY A 780 22.56 -53.40 -2.04
N PHE A 781 22.01 -53.96 -0.96
CA PHE A 781 22.31 -53.61 0.43
C PHE A 781 23.34 -54.57 1.02
N GLN A 782 24.23 -54.07 1.88
CA GLN A 782 25.42 -54.82 2.32
C GLN A 782 25.13 -56.10 3.15
N GLU A 783 23.88 -56.33 3.62
CA GLU A 783 23.57 -57.50 4.46
C GLU A 783 22.34 -58.32 4.07
N LYS A 784 21.71 -58.12 2.90
CA LYS A 784 20.69 -59.06 2.41
C LYS A 784 20.86 -59.35 0.91
N THR A 785 21.04 -60.62 0.60
CA THR A 785 21.17 -61.23 -0.74
C THR A 785 19.89 -61.10 -1.57
N MET A 786 19.50 -59.88 -1.91
CA MET A 786 18.57 -59.59 -3.01
C MET A 786 19.15 -58.51 -3.90
N THR A 787 19.74 -58.93 -5.01
CA THR A 787 20.17 -58.06 -6.11
C THR A 787 19.09 -58.10 -7.20
N LYS A 788 18.57 -56.94 -7.60
CA LYS A 788 17.77 -56.80 -8.82
C LYS A 788 18.65 -56.20 -9.92
N SER A 789 18.56 -56.75 -11.13
CA SER A 789 19.29 -56.28 -12.31
C SER A 789 18.32 -55.76 -13.37
N LEU A 790 18.69 -54.68 -14.05
CA LEU A 790 17.94 -54.12 -15.17
C LEU A 790 18.86 -54.06 -16.39
N SER A 791 18.42 -54.68 -17.49
CA SER A 791 19.14 -54.66 -18.76
C SER A 791 18.91 -53.32 -19.47
N ILE A 792 19.99 -52.67 -19.88
CA ILE A 792 19.95 -51.38 -20.59
C ILE A 792 19.19 -51.51 -21.94
N ASN A 793 19.17 -52.70 -22.54
CA ASN A 793 18.46 -52.96 -23.80
C ASN A 793 16.93 -52.86 -23.68
N ALA A 794 16.35 -52.83 -22.46
CA ALA A 794 14.92 -52.61 -22.26
C ALA A 794 14.49 -51.15 -22.50
N ILE A 795 15.44 -50.21 -22.54
CA ILE A 795 15.17 -48.76 -22.64
C ILE A 795 15.01 -48.32 -24.11
N GLU A 796 15.55 -49.07 -25.07
CA GLU A 796 15.60 -48.65 -26.49
C GLU A 796 14.34 -49.00 -27.32
N LYS A 797 13.30 -49.62 -26.73
CA LYS A 797 12.11 -50.10 -27.48
C LYS A 797 10.80 -49.33 -27.21
N VAL A 798 10.88 -48.04 -26.89
CA VAL A 798 9.70 -47.16 -26.90
C VAL A 798 9.80 -46.23 -28.11
N GLU A 799 8.91 -46.46 -29.08
CA GLU A 799 8.93 -45.84 -30.41
C GLU A 799 8.93 -44.32 -30.39
N THR A 800 9.80 -43.77 -31.23
CA THR A 800 9.89 -42.37 -31.65
C THR A 800 8.56 -41.86 -32.19
N THR A 801 7.88 -41.03 -31.40
CA THR A 801 6.85 -40.12 -31.90
C THR A 801 7.33 -38.70 -31.67
N GLU A 802 7.63 -38.00 -32.78
CA GLU A 802 8.06 -36.60 -32.77
C GLU A 802 6.95 -35.72 -32.21
N THR A 803 7.15 -35.18 -31.00
CA THR A 803 6.49 -33.96 -30.54
C THR A 803 7.43 -33.21 -29.59
N ASN A 804 7.43 -31.89 -29.73
CA ASN A 804 8.41 -30.97 -29.15
C ASN A 804 8.45 -31.00 -27.60
N GLY A 805 9.61 -31.35 -27.05
CA GLY A 805 10.18 -30.72 -25.84
C GLY A 805 9.69 -31.13 -24.45
N GLU A 806 8.48 -31.66 -24.24
CA GLU A 806 7.94 -31.83 -22.87
C GLU A 806 7.82 -33.28 -22.34
N CYS A 807 8.14 -34.31 -23.13
CA CYS A 807 7.80 -35.69 -22.76
C CYS A 807 8.93 -36.57 -22.16
N GLN A 808 10.05 -36.00 -21.68
CA GLN A 808 11.11 -36.82 -21.06
C GLN A 808 10.93 -37.11 -19.55
N LEU A 809 10.16 -36.29 -18.82
CA LEU A 809 9.96 -36.47 -17.37
C LEU A 809 8.92 -37.55 -16.99
N GLN A 810 7.94 -37.82 -17.86
CA GLN A 810 6.94 -38.88 -17.61
C GLN A 810 7.53 -40.29 -17.77
N MET A 811 8.62 -40.46 -18.51
CA MET A 811 9.24 -41.76 -18.78
C MET A 811 9.96 -42.33 -17.53
N ILE A 812 10.55 -41.46 -16.71
CA ILE A 812 11.20 -41.85 -15.44
C ILE A 812 10.17 -42.24 -14.38
N HIS A 813 8.98 -41.64 -14.40
CA HIS A 813 7.93 -41.90 -13.41
C HIS A 813 7.22 -43.25 -13.62
N ARG A 814 7.16 -43.77 -14.86
CA ARG A 814 6.55 -45.09 -15.14
C ARG A 814 7.48 -46.27 -14.86
N VAL A 815 8.80 -46.10 -14.97
CA VAL A 815 9.78 -47.16 -14.67
C VAL A 815 9.97 -47.34 -13.15
N LEU A 816 9.67 -46.32 -12.34
CA LEU A 816 9.78 -46.38 -10.87
C LEU A 816 8.52 -46.90 -10.14
N ILE A 817 7.43 -47.18 -10.86
CA ILE A 817 6.17 -47.71 -10.28
C ILE A 817 5.96 -49.22 -10.56
N GLN A 818 6.82 -49.89 -11.34
CA GLN A 818 6.90 -51.36 -11.45
C GLN A 818 8.20 -51.87 -10.82
#